data_AF-A0A4R8DVV8-F1
#
_entry.id   AF-A0A4R8DVV8-F1
#
_cell.length_a   1.000
_cell.length_b   1.000
_cell.length_c   1.000
_cell.angle_alpha   90.00
_cell.angle_beta   90.00
_cell.angle_gamma   90.00
#
_symmetry.space_group_name_H-M   'P 1'
#
loop_
_entity.id
_entity.type
_entity.pdbx_description
1 polymer ?
#
loop_
_entity_poly.entity_id
_entity_poly.type
_entity_poly.pdbx_seq_one_letter_code
_entity_poly.pdbx_strand_id
1 'polypeptide(L)'
;MMYRLVLWVCLLPLSLAAQQMDVRSVIGRGLCTVTDGVLRTKDAYACFGDTAWRDYQFSFRASGVGSVVPAGAVHICAGFRARNRDDRYVFGLKGGRFNALYLERLGFMGTDDYLALRPLEFPVTPGTWYRFRVQVLGDRIRIFLGDETLPRIDVRDPNTGLCPNGQVTLGGSYIPTEYAGLEVQPLTAMPGRVREGEASAAKRRRLERAAFQPVRVSSIGAGRTEVSLDGNWLFEPGYELPDAEEATSVTRSDQGWHVLHVPDFWNPSRVWLHGEKYKDDSKGASDKYYQQEIDRCEAYTFDYKRTDIGWYRQWIELPKSVAGKHIELSFDAVSKVAEVWVNGQAAGSHIGMFGNFTLDVSSLLHPGKNLVTVKVLKEYVQDIKDADKVADVAVTVEVTQRMIKDLAHGFFVDDPAGIWQPVKLTITDPLHISDVFIKPGLTGADMEVTVRNDGPKDKTFALRTAIDSLYTGLSVPNQTIKAWDSVTLRYAVEGLHPRLWSPEDPQLYNFRFSTGSDTVTVCSGFRTFEARDGFFYLNGHRYWLRGANQTAMPLGPNDGRLADRFCQLMHDAHLNATRTHTVPFTETWLEAADRVGLGVSYEGTWPWLMIESTMPSQTLIDLWAREFLDLLHKYRNHPSLLLWTVNNEMKFYDNDPDIERAKLKMRIISAVVKRMRQIDPTRPVVFDSNYHRGKRFGAGFFKEVDDGDVDDIHMYPNWYDNSIFDQFKGEFQARYKNEGRPLISQEMSTGYSNNETGHPVRFYTFVHQTPQALVGKYAYDYADPSLFLTTHAFITKELAEAFRRTDSLASGTLHFAAITWFRNVYSADSIQPYPVYYAMQKAMQPLLVSGELWGRHFYGGARLPVRVCVVNDQDDRVLAEPSTLQWSIESVAGPASGGEPRVLASGSESLGSVPYYGRRWLSPEVTLPTVSGRVDARLVLKIVRDGRVLSSNDYAIVLGGRSWAAGTAGSKSPAPVSILDYSGRLSGVLDTLGIPYHRYTTLTDALSSSGPLMLAGLNPGDDPARIRAFVSGGGRVLVLNPGSLAASLYPRYIKGVLDSKGEIMNMDIPESPLFDGLEPLDLRYFNDNLRESPSVCAGAFQINRGAGLEAPLSYTRVHGYLQGDIAQREAKLETLRGFPVVLIRDKGGAILSEVLYEKAVTDPVAGRLLGNMIKMLQTGF
;
A
#
# COMPACT_ATOMS: atom_id res chain seq x y z
N MET A 1 -8.47 11.58 87.87
CA MET A 1 -8.14 12.64 88.85
C MET A 1 -7.36 13.72 88.10
N MET A 2 -7.82 14.99 88.11
CA MET A 2 -7.22 16.15 87.40
C MET A 2 -7.33 16.04 85.84
N TYR A 3 -7.85 17.04 85.09
CA TYR A 3 -7.44 18.44 84.79
C TYR A 3 -6.22 18.51 83.82
N ARG A 4 -6.18 19.36 82.77
CA ARG A 4 -7.00 20.54 82.38
C ARG A 4 -6.97 20.84 80.84
N LEU A 5 -7.85 21.74 80.35
CA LEU A 5 -7.93 22.30 78.97
C LEU A 5 -6.66 23.11 78.58
N VAL A 6 -6.32 23.41 77.31
CA VAL A 6 -7.00 24.20 76.23
C VAL A 6 -6.38 23.79 74.84
N LEU A 7 -7.00 23.70 73.63
CA LEU A 7 -8.28 24.09 72.99
C LEU A 7 -8.24 25.41 72.14
N TRP A 8 -8.17 25.37 70.78
CA TRP A 8 -8.89 26.28 69.85
C TRP A 8 -8.90 25.81 68.36
N VAL A 9 -10.11 25.77 67.79
CA VAL A 9 -10.59 25.78 66.39
C VAL A 9 -9.63 25.54 65.19
N CYS A 10 -9.97 24.53 64.38
CA CYS A 10 -9.96 24.59 62.91
C CYS A 10 -11.32 24.09 62.38
N LEU A 11 -11.89 24.77 61.38
CA LEU A 11 -13.22 24.45 60.81
C LEU A 11 -13.12 23.45 59.65
N LEU A 12 -14.05 22.49 59.61
CA LEU A 12 -14.34 21.70 58.40
C LEU A 12 -15.07 22.56 57.36
N PRO A 13 -14.75 22.35 56.08
CA PRO A 13 -15.78 22.25 55.06
C PRO A 13 -15.86 20.84 54.46
N LEU A 14 -17.03 20.22 54.65
CA LEU A 14 -17.88 19.69 53.57
C LEU A 14 -17.22 18.89 52.42
N SER A 15 -17.51 17.58 52.45
CA SER A 15 -17.79 16.71 51.29
C SER A 15 -16.91 16.85 50.03
N LEU A 16 -16.00 15.89 49.86
CA LEU A 16 -15.67 15.35 48.53
C LEU A 16 -16.91 14.64 47.95
N ALA A 17 -17.86 15.44 47.44
CA ALA A 17 -18.86 14.92 46.51
C ALA A 17 -18.14 14.54 45.22
N ALA A 18 -18.34 13.31 44.74
CA ALA A 18 -17.85 12.93 43.42
C ALA A 18 -18.51 13.86 42.39
N GLN A 19 -17.71 14.63 41.64
CA GLN A 19 -18.25 15.43 40.54
C GLN A 19 -18.90 14.47 39.54
N GLN A 20 -20.20 14.63 39.31
CA GLN A 20 -20.84 13.99 38.17
C GLN A 20 -20.13 14.46 36.89
N MET A 21 -20.05 13.58 35.89
CA MET A 21 -19.49 13.94 34.58
C MET A 21 -20.49 14.85 33.86
N ASP A 22 -20.42 16.15 34.17
CA ASP A 22 -21.26 17.21 33.61
C ASP A 22 -20.87 17.47 32.13
N VAL A 23 -21.57 16.78 31.23
CA VAL A 23 -21.37 16.86 29.79
C VAL A 23 -21.91 18.19 29.27
N ARG A 24 -21.03 19.16 29.01
CA ARG A 24 -21.44 20.47 28.48
C ARG A 24 -21.92 20.41 27.03
N SER A 25 -21.37 19.50 26.23
CA SER A 25 -21.79 19.25 24.84
C SER A 25 -21.28 17.89 24.35
N VAL A 26 -21.91 17.39 23.29
CA VAL A 26 -21.53 16.16 22.56
C VAL A 26 -21.29 16.52 21.10
N ILE A 27 -20.28 15.90 20.48
CA ILE A 27 -19.91 16.08 19.08
C ILE A 27 -19.84 14.70 18.40
N GLY A 28 -20.34 14.59 17.18
CA GLY A 28 -20.47 13.33 16.42
C GLY A 28 -21.86 12.70 16.52
N ARG A 29 -22.09 11.62 15.75
CA ARG A 29 -23.39 10.94 15.60
C ARG A 29 -23.59 9.71 16.49
N GLY A 30 -22.51 9.12 17.00
CA GLY A 30 -22.58 7.82 17.65
C GLY A 30 -23.03 7.85 19.10
N LEU A 31 -22.75 6.76 19.81
CA LEU A 31 -23.09 6.59 21.21
C LEU A 31 -22.35 7.63 22.08
N CYS A 32 -23.09 8.34 22.94
CA CYS A 32 -22.55 9.13 24.03
C CYS A 32 -23.56 9.14 25.19
N THR A 33 -23.25 8.42 26.27
CA THR A 33 -24.17 8.17 27.39
C THR A 33 -23.42 8.12 28.71
N VAL A 34 -24.03 8.63 29.79
CA VAL A 34 -23.47 8.52 31.16
C VAL A 34 -24.38 7.64 32.00
N THR A 35 -23.82 6.69 32.74
CA THR A 35 -24.54 5.81 33.66
C THR A 35 -23.64 5.52 34.86
N ASP A 36 -24.15 5.70 36.08
CA ASP A 36 -23.42 5.47 37.35
C ASP A 36 -22.02 6.12 37.45
N GLY A 37 -21.86 7.29 36.80
CA GLY A 37 -20.59 8.03 36.78
C GLY A 37 -19.56 7.52 35.75
N VAL A 38 -19.96 6.57 34.90
CA VAL A 38 -19.18 6.10 33.73
C VAL A 38 -19.77 6.72 32.47
N LEU A 39 -18.93 7.42 31.70
CA LEU A 39 -19.25 7.85 30.33
C LEU A 39 -18.90 6.71 29.36
N ARG A 40 -19.84 6.33 28.49
CA ARG A 40 -19.63 5.35 27.42
C ARG A 40 -19.82 6.02 26.06
N THR A 41 -18.86 5.85 25.15
CA THR A 41 -18.88 6.47 23.81
C THR A 41 -18.52 5.50 22.69
N LYS A 42 -19.00 5.79 21.46
CA LYS A 42 -18.51 5.28 20.17
C LYS A 42 -18.86 6.31 19.09
N ASP A 43 -17.97 6.62 18.15
CA ASP A 43 -18.17 7.58 17.03
C ASP A 43 -18.69 8.98 17.45
N ALA A 44 -18.47 9.35 18.71
CA ALA A 44 -18.83 10.63 19.33
C ALA A 44 -17.93 10.90 20.54
N TYR A 45 -17.85 12.16 20.97
CA TYR A 45 -17.13 12.56 22.19
C TYR A 45 -17.89 13.62 22.99
N ALA A 46 -17.66 13.64 24.30
CA ALA A 46 -18.21 14.61 25.25
C ALA A 46 -17.17 15.66 25.63
N CYS A 47 -17.60 16.91 25.80
CA CYS A 47 -16.77 18.06 26.15
C CYS A 47 -16.94 18.47 27.62
N PHE A 48 -15.82 18.70 28.32
CA PHE A 48 -15.76 18.97 29.76
C PHE A 48 -14.89 20.19 30.08
N GLY A 49 -15.29 20.93 31.12
CA GLY A 49 -14.55 22.11 31.56
C GLY A 49 -14.75 23.32 30.66
N ASP A 50 -13.82 24.28 30.72
CA ASP A 50 -14.00 25.59 30.09
C ASP A 50 -13.19 25.80 28.81
N THR A 51 -13.75 26.54 27.85
CA THR A 51 -13.08 26.91 26.60
C THR A 51 -11.90 27.85 26.80
N ALA A 52 -11.85 28.61 27.91
CA ALA A 52 -10.74 29.52 28.20
C ALA A 52 -9.48 28.84 28.75
N TRP A 53 -9.54 27.55 29.12
CA TRP A 53 -8.44 26.83 29.77
C TRP A 53 -7.20 26.69 28.88
N ARG A 54 -6.03 27.09 29.39
CA ARG A 54 -4.74 27.04 28.68
C ARG A 54 -3.82 25.97 29.26
N ASP A 55 -3.45 26.11 30.53
CA ASP A 55 -2.38 25.33 31.15
C ASP A 55 -2.93 24.55 32.35
N TYR A 56 -3.00 23.24 32.20
CA TYR A 56 -3.69 22.34 33.13
C TYR A 56 -3.13 20.92 33.09
N GLN A 57 -3.35 20.20 34.19
CA GLN A 57 -3.28 18.75 34.24
C GLN A 57 -4.70 18.19 34.28
N PHE A 58 -4.94 17.09 33.57
CA PHE A 58 -6.11 16.26 33.79
C PHE A 58 -5.75 14.79 33.94
N SER A 59 -6.60 14.03 34.62
CA SER A 59 -6.48 12.59 34.76
C SER A 59 -7.85 11.92 34.68
N PHE A 60 -7.87 10.70 34.15
CA PHE A 60 -9.05 9.84 34.07
C PHE A 60 -8.62 8.38 33.98
N ARG A 61 -9.58 7.46 34.08
CA ARG A 61 -9.39 6.05 33.68
C ARG A 61 -10.32 5.72 32.52
N ALA A 62 -9.90 4.84 31.62
CA ALA A 62 -10.72 4.38 30.50
C ALA A 62 -10.47 2.92 30.11
N SER A 63 -11.43 2.28 29.45
CA SER A 63 -11.35 0.89 28.99
C SER A 63 -12.12 0.68 27.67
N GLY A 64 -11.56 -0.12 26.75
CA GLY A 64 -12.27 -0.59 25.56
C GLY A 64 -13.18 -1.77 25.91
N VAL A 65 -14.46 -1.74 25.52
CA VAL A 65 -15.46 -2.70 25.97
C VAL A 65 -15.35 -4.03 25.22
N GLY A 66 -14.82 -5.05 25.90
CA GLY A 66 -14.38 -6.30 25.27
C GLY A 66 -15.44 -7.21 24.64
N SER A 67 -16.73 -6.96 24.83
CA SER A 67 -17.81 -7.82 24.32
C SER A 67 -18.32 -7.47 22.92
N VAL A 68 -17.79 -6.44 22.26
CA VAL A 68 -18.36 -5.88 21.00
C VAL A 68 -17.28 -5.51 19.96
N VAL A 69 -16.07 -6.08 20.04
CA VAL A 69 -14.90 -5.64 19.24
C VAL A 69 -14.19 -6.83 18.59
N PRO A 70 -13.74 -6.74 17.31
CA PRO A 70 -13.01 -7.83 16.66
C PRO A 70 -11.71 -8.22 17.38
N ALA A 71 -11.59 -9.50 17.72
CA ALA A 71 -10.34 -10.20 18.06
C ALA A 71 -9.33 -9.40 18.92
N GLY A 72 -9.78 -8.88 20.06
CA GLY A 72 -8.90 -8.31 21.09
C GLY A 72 -8.35 -6.90 20.81
N ALA A 73 -8.85 -6.20 19.78
CA ALA A 73 -8.43 -4.83 19.51
C ALA A 73 -8.88 -3.82 20.59
N VAL A 74 -8.07 -2.80 20.84
CA VAL A 74 -8.38 -1.67 21.73
C VAL A 74 -8.05 -0.35 21.03
N HIS A 75 -8.89 0.66 21.25
CA HIS A 75 -8.73 2.01 20.72
C HIS A 75 -9.45 2.98 21.66
N ILE A 76 -8.69 3.67 22.51
CA ILE A 76 -9.20 4.64 23.49
C ILE A 76 -8.72 6.03 23.07
N CYS A 77 -9.64 6.93 22.70
CA CYS A 77 -9.31 8.33 22.38
C CYS A 77 -9.69 9.29 23.51
N ALA A 78 -8.91 10.36 23.63
CA ALA A 78 -9.27 11.55 24.39
C ALA A 78 -8.57 12.78 23.75
N GLY A 79 -8.97 13.98 24.15
CA GLY A 79 -8.41 15.21 23.58
C GLY A 79 -8.45 16.38 24.55
N PHE A 80 -7.70 17.44 24.23
CA PHE A 80 -7.52 18.60 25.09
C PHE A 80 -7.21 19.86 24.28
N ARG A 81 -7.33 21.02 24.94
CA ARG A 81 -7.43 22.35 24.31
C ARG A 81 -8.40 22.32 23.11
N ALA A 82 -9.54 21.64 23.29
CA ALA A 82 -10.58 21.59 22.27
C ALA A 82 -11.30 22.94 22.21
N ARG A 83 -10.90 23.76 21.24
CA ARG A 83 -11.48 25.08 20.99
C ARG A 83 -12.76 24.98 20.15
N ASN A 84 -12.77 24.00 19.24
CA ASN A 84 -13.90 23.55 18.45
C ASN A 84 -13.61 22.09 17.98
N ARG A 85 -14.32 21.59 16.96
CA ARG A 85 -14.14 20.22 16.45
C ARG A 85 -12.87 20.03 15.62
N ASP A 86 -12.42 21.08 14.95
CA ASP A 86 -11.32 21.07 13.98
C ASP A 86 -9.99 21.49 14.62
N ASP A 87 -9.99 22.51 15.48
CA ASP A 87 -8.79 22.95 16.21
C ASP A 87 -8.76 22.33 17.63
N ARG A 88 -8.08 21.18 17.78
CA ARG A 88 -7.89 20.47 19.07
C ARG A 88 -6.72 19.47 19.03
N TYR A 89 -6.17 19.13 20.20
CA TYR A 89 -5.31 17.94 20.31
C TYR A 89 -6.14 16.69 20.55
N VAL A 90 -5.72 15.57 19.95
CA VAL A 90 -6.27 14.23 20.18
C VAL A 90 -5.10 13.29 20.49
N PHE A 91 -5.28 12.40 21.46
CA PHE A 91 -4.34 11.32 21.72
C PHE A 91 -5.12 10.01 21.86
N GLY A 92 -4.46 8.89 21.61
CA GLY A 92 -5.12 7.60 21.76
C GLY A 92 -4.20 6.45 22.11
N LEU A 93 -4.78 5.45 22.78
CA LEU A 93 -4.15 4.19 23.13
C LEU A 93 -4.70 3.09 22.22
N LYS A 94 -3.84 2.55 21.35
CA LYS A 94 -4.10 1.42 20.45
C LYS A 94 -3.64 0.11 21.10
N GLY A 95 -4.38 -0.96 20.86
CA GLY A 95 -4.08 -2.31 21.35
C GLY A 95 -4.52 -3.43 20.43
N GLY A 96 -3.97 -4.62 20.63
CA GLY A 96 -4.19 -5.80 19.79
C GLY A 96 -2.98 -6.08 18.90
N ARG A 97 -3.07 -5.82 17.59
CA ARG A 97 -1.99 -6.18 16.63
C ARG A 97 -0.69 -5.40 16.86
N PHE A 98 -0.82 -4.13 17.27
CA PHE A 98 0.25 -3.22 17.63
C PHE A 98 -0.22 -2.37 18.83
N ASN A 99 0.58 -2.35 19.90
CA ASN A 99 0.26 -1.65 21.14
C ASN A 99 1.03 -0.34 21.16
N ALA A 100 0.33 0.80 21.19
CA ALA A 100 0.97 2.10 21.11
C ALA A 100 0.10 3.22 21.71
N LEU A 101 0.75 4.23 22.25
CA LEU A 101 0.16 5.53 22.55
C LEU A 101 0.53 6.50 21.41
N TYR A 102 -0.40 7.31 20.92
CA TYR A 102 -0.14 8.33 19.90
C TYR A 102 -0.72 9.69 20.29
N LEU A 103 -0.16 10.77 19.71
CA LEU A 103 -0.62 12.14 19.87
C LEU A 103 -0.60 12.88 18.52
N GLU A 104 -1.72 13.53 18.20
CA GLU A 104 -1.93 14.34 17.00
C GLU A 104 -2.57 15.69 17.38
N ARG A 105 -2.37 16.70 16.53
CA ARG A 105 -3.13 17.96 16.57
C ARG A 105 -3.99 18.03 15.32
N LEU A 106 -5.30 18.08 15.51
CA LEU A 106 -6.23 18.44 14.45
C LEU A 106 -6.18 19.95 14.25
N GLY A 107 -6.30 20.39 13.00
CA GLY A 107 -6.39 21.79 12.64
C GLY A 107 -7.23 21.98 11.38
N PHE A 108 -7.80 23.18 11.23
CA PHE A 108 -8.46 23.56 9.99
C PHE A 108 -7.48 23.64 8.81
N MET A 109 -7.98 23.38 7.60
CA MET A 109 -7.31 23.56 6.31
C MET A 109 -5.83 23.15 6.25
N GLY A 110 -5.51 21.88 6.57
CA GLY A 110 -4.16 21.33 6.33
C GLY A 110 -3.13 21.78 7.35
N THR A 111 -3.56 22.45 8.43
CA THR A 111 -2.71 22.80 9.57
C THR A 111 -2.63 21.66 10.60
N ASP A 112 -3.37 20.57 10.40
CA ASP A 112 -3.27 19.31 11.14
C ASP A 112 -1.86 18.69 11.08
N ASP A 113 -1.48 17.99 12.14
CA ASP A 113 -0.13 17.43 12.28
C ASP A 113 -0.05 16.26 13.27
N TYR A 114 0.81 15.28 12.97
CA TYR A 114 1.09 14.15 13.86
C TYR A 114 2.32 14.45 14.73
N LEU A 115 2.25 14.24 16.04
CA LEU A 115 3.22 14.79 17.00
C LEU A 115 4.08 13.73 17.71
N ALA A 116 3.57 12.51 17.92
CA ALA A 116 4.36 11.37 18.40
C ALA A 116 3.62 10.04 18.23
N LEU A 117 4.38 8.99 17.90
CA LEU A 117 4.07 7.60 18.20
C LEU A 117 4.94 7.10 19.36
N ARG A 118 4.37 6.33 20.29
CA ARG A 118 5.12 5.57 21.30
C ARG A 118 4.63 4.11 21.34
N PRO A 119 5.39 3.16 20.78
CA PRO A 119 5.15 1.74 20.99
C PRO A 119 5.19 1.37 22.48
N LEU A 120 4.44 0.33 22.86
CA LEU A 120 4.35 -0.18 24.22
C LEU A 120 4.82 -1.63 24.30
N GLU A 121 5.72 -1.91 25.24
CA GLU A 121 6.31 -3.20 25.54
C GLU A 121 5.34 -4.22 26.18
N PHE A 122 4.10 -3.79 26.49
CA PHE A 122 3.06 -4.61 27.11
C PHE A 122 1.77 -4.65 26.26
N PRO A 123 0.98 -5.74 26.33
CA PRO A 123 -0.28 -5.84 25.60
C PRO A 123 -1.35 -4.91 26.16
N VAL A 124 -2.01 -4.17 25.27
CA VAL A 124 -3.20 -3.37 25.61
C VAL A 124 -4.43 -4.21 25.32
N THR A 125 -5.22 -4.53 26.35
CA THR A 125 -6.27 -5.56 26.34
C THR A 125 -7.67 -5.00 26.64
N PRO A 126 -8.74 -5.50 26.00
CA PRO A 126 -10.10 -5.04 26.28
C PRO A 126 -10.54 -5.39 27.70
N GLY A 127 -11.40 -4.56 28.30
CA GLY A 127 -11.86 -4.70 29.70
C GLY A 127 -10.84 -4.25 30.76
N THR A 128 -9.57 -4.07 30.42
CA THR A 128 -8.57 -3.48 31.31
C THR A 128 -8.77 -1.97 31.42
N TRP A 129 -8.77 -1.43 32.64
CA TRP A 129 -8.90 0.01 32.89
C TRP A 129 -7.51 0.67 32.94
N TYR A 130 -7.21 1.47 31.92
CA TYR A 130 -5.97 2.23 31.82
C TYR A 130 -6.15 3.61 32.46
N ARG A 131 -5.27 3.93 33.41
CA ARG A 131 -5.17 5.29 33.99
C ARG A 131 -4.37 6.19 33.05
N PHE A 132 -4.85 7.40 32.81
CA PHE A 132 -4.14 8.44 32.09
C PHE A 132 -3.94 9.65 32.99
N ARG A 133 -2.78 10.29 32.87
CA ARG A 133 -2.51 11.64 33.36
C ARG A 133 -1.90 12.43 32.22
N VAL A 134 -2.47 13.58 31.90
CA VAL A 134 -2.03 14.48 30.83
C VAL A 134 -1.70 15.83 31.44
N GLN A 135 -0.57 16.41 31.06
CA GLN A 135 -0.09 17.71 31.51
C GLN A 135 0.18 18.59 30.30
N VAL A 136 -0.33 19.82 30.33
CA VAL A 136 -0.19 20.79 29.24
C VAL A 136 0.26 22.13 29.84
N LEU A 137 1.39 22.66 29.37
CA LEU A 137 1.96 23.92 29.86
C LEU A 137 2.69 24.63 28.71
N GLY A 138 2.14 25.75 28.24
CA GLY A 138 2.63 26.46 27.06
C GLY A 138 2.56 25.57 25.82
N ASP A 139 3.71 25.33 25.18
CA ASP A 139 3.91 24.44 24.04
C ASP A 139 4.18 22.97 24.42
N ARG A 140 4.50 22.69 25.70
CA ARG A 140 4.90 21.35 26.16
C ARG A 140 3.70 20.50 26.59
N ILE A 141 3.64 19.29 26.05
CA ILE A 141 2.59 18.30 26.29
C ILE A 141 3.24 17.03 26.84
N ARG A 142 2.71 16.49 27.95
CA ARG A 142 3.16 15.22 28.52
C ARG A 142 1.99 14.29 28.81
N ILE A 143 2.11 13.03 28.40
CA ILE A 143 1.11 11.97 28.64
C ILE A 143 1.78 10.82 29.40
N PHE A 144 1.16 10.42 30.50
CA PHE A 144 1.57 9.31 31.36
C PHE A 144 0.49 8.22 31.31
N LEU A 145 0.90 6.96 31.41
CA LEU A 145 0.03 5.78 31.36
C LEU A 145 0.21 4.98 32.65
N GLY A 146 -0.87 4.44 33.21
CA GLY A 146 -0.85 3.80 34.52
C GLY A 146 -0.45 4.78 35.64
N ASP A 147 0.35 4.31 36.60
CA ASP A 147 0.86 5.08 37.73
C ASP A 147 2.34 5.52 37.55
N GLU A 148 2.80 5.58 36.30
CA GLU A 148 4.19 5.89 35.94
C GLU A 148 4.66 7.28 36.40
N THR A 149 5.92 7.36 36.82
CA THR A 149 6.59 8.61 37.22
C THR A 149 7.17 9.39 36.03
N LEU A 150 7.50 8.69 34.95
CA LEU A 150 7.97 9.26 33.68
C LEU A 150 6.86 9.26 32.62
N PRO A 151 6.84 10.24 31.71
CA PRO A 151 5.84 10.31 30.64
C PRO A 151 6.18 9.36 29.49
N ARG A 152 5.16 8.74 28.88
CA ARG A 152 5.28 7.95 27.64
C ARG A 152 5.43 8.82 26.39
N ILE A 153 4.84 10.03 26.42
CA ILE A 153 5.01 11.06 25.39
C ILE A 153 5.37 12.38 26.12
N ASP A 154 6.45 13.04 25.70
CA ASP A 154 6.91 14.36 26.20
C ASP A 154 7.45 15.16 25.02
N VAL A 155 6.59 16.02 24.46
CA VAL A 155 6.82 16.77 23.21
C VAL A 155 6.58 18.26 23.39
N ARG A 156 7.04 19.04 22.42
CA ARG A 156 6.73 20.47 22.25
C ARG A 156 6.11 20.68 20.87
N ASP A 157 4.92 21.28 20.81
CA ASP A 157 4.33 21.72 19.55
C ASP A 157 4.53 23.23 19.36
N PRO A 158 5.46 23.67 18.49
CA PRO A 158 5.68 25.09 18.24
C PRO A 158 4.45 25.78 17.64
N ASN A 159 3.51 25.01 17.06
CA ASN A 159 2.28 25.51 16.47
C ASN A 159 1.11 25.55 17.46
N THR A 160 1.35 25.43 18.77
CA THR A 160 0.28 25.47 19.78
C THR A 160 -0.58 26.74 19.76
N GLY A 161 -0.14 27.81 19.10
CA GLY A 161 -0.98 29.00 18.84
C GLY A 161 -2.26 28.70 18.03
N LEU A 162 -2.29 27.60 17.27
CA LEU A 162 -3.47 27.10 16.55
C LEU A 162 -4.50 26.45 17.50
N CYS A 163 -4.04 25.80 18.57
CA CYS A 163 -4.87 25.19 19.62
C CYS A 163 -4.48 25.74 21.01
N PRO A 164 -4.67 27.05 21.27
CA PRO A 164 -4.05 27.74 22.40
C PRO A 164 -4.84 27.64 23.72
N ASN A 165 -6.10 27.22 23.64
CA ASN A 165 -7.01 27.00 24.77
C ASN A 165 -8.15 26.08 24.35
N GLY A 166 -8.82 25.48 25.34
CA GLY A 166 -10.05 24.74 25.11
C GLY A 166 -10.31 23.63 26.12
N GLN A 167 -11.46 22.99 25.95
CA GLN A 167 -12.01 21.97 26.82
C GLN A 167 -11.19 20.66 26.79
N VAL A 168 -11.40 19.82 27.80
CA VAL A 168 -11.06 18.38 27.75
C VAL A 168 -12.17 17.65 27.01
N THR A 169 -11.82 16.65 26.21
CA THR A 169 -12.78 15.79 25.51
C THR A 169 -12.49 14.32 25.79
N LEU A 170 -13.54 13.53 26.06
CA LEU A 170 -13.45 12.09 26.26
C LEU A 170 -14.35 11.39 25.25
N GLY A 171 -13.84 10.30 24.66
CA GLY A 171 -14.46 9.63 23.52
C GLY A 171 -13.79 9.97 22.20
N GLY A 172 -14.51 9.72 21.11
CA GLY A 172 -14.01 9.84 19.74
C GLY A 172 -13.44 8.53 19.18
N SER A 173 -13.39 7.47 19.98
CA SER A 173 -13.08 6.10 19.53
C SER A 173 -14.12 5.58 18.54
N TYR A 174 -13.67 4.86 17.51
CA TYR A 174 -14.57 4.12 16.60
C TYR A 174 -15.05 2.78 17.16
N ILE A 175 -14.49 2.34 18.29
CA ILE A 175 -14.99 1.19 19.08
C ILE A 175 -15.69 1.69 20.37
N PRO A 176 -16.58 0.89 20.98
CA PRO A 176 -17.19 1.24 22.27
C PRO A 176 -16.13 1.31 23.38
N THR A 177 -16.02 2.49 24.01
CA THR A 177 -15.05 2.79 25.07
C THR A 177 -15.74 3.47 26.25
N GLU A 178 -15.33 3.10 27.45
CA GLU A 178 -15.84 3.62 28.73
C GLU A 178 -14.78 4.47 29.44
N TYR A 179 -15.20 5.52 30.13
CA TYR A 179 -14.37 6.52 30.81
C TYR A 179 -14.98 6.85 32.17
N ALA A 180 -14.14 7.05 33.20
CA ALA A 180 -14.61 7.41 34.52
C ALA A 180 -13.56 8.21 35.30
N GLY A 181 -14.02 8.98 36.31
CA GLY A 181 -13.15 9.70 37.24
C GLY A 181 -12.30 10.77 36.57
N LEU A 182 -12.93 11.65 35.77
CA LEU A 182 -12.26 12.81 35.20
C LEU A 182 -11.98 13.86 36.27
N GLU A 183 -10.70 14.18 36.47
CA GLU A 183 -10.21 15.23 37.36
C GLU A 183 -9.42 16.24 36.53
N VAL A 184 -9.59 17.55 36.76
CA VAL A 184 -8.84 18.61 36.06
C VAL A 184 -8.38 19.68 37.06
N GLN A 185 -7.13 20.12 36.96
CA GLN A 185 -6.53 21.13 37.83
C GLN A 185 -5.56 22.05 37.05
N PRO A 186 -5.40 23.33 37.42
CA PRO A 186 -4.39 24.21 36.82
C PRO A 186 -2.96 23.66 36.96
N LEU A 187 -2.07 24.01 36.03
CA LEU A 187 -0.67 23.60 36.05
C LEU A 187 0.26 24.79 35.84
N THR A 188 1.29 24.92 36.69
CA THR A 188 2.19 26.09 36.72
C THR A 188 3.67 25.76 36.47
N ALA A 189 4.07 24.49 36.54
CA ALA A 189 5.45 24.05 36.33
C ALA A 189 5.54 22.60 35.81
N MET A 190 6.64 22.27 35.14
CA MET A 190 7.00 20.90 34.74
C MET A 190 8.49 20.63 34.98
N PRO A 191 8.89 19.55 35.70
CA PRO A 191 10.30 19.17 35.83
C PRO A 191 10.99 18.78 34.51
N GLY A 192 12.32 18.73 34.55
CA GLY A 192 13.21 18.39 33.44
C GLY A 192 13.11 16.94 32.96
N ARG A 193 13.88 16.63 31.91
CA ARG A 193 13.93 15.29 31.29
C ARG A 193 14.95 14.42 32.04
N VAL A 194 14.62 13.14 32.26
CA VAL A 194 15.54 12.10 32.74
C VAL A 194 15.73 11.08 31.62
N ARG A 195 16.91 10.48 31.52
CA ARG A 195 17.22 9.43 30.55
C ARG A 195 17.99 8.32 31.27
N GLU A 196 17.43 7.13 31.30
CA GLU A 196 18.09 5.93 31.81
C GLU A 196 18.75 5.17 30.65
N GLY A 197 19.65 4.24 30.96
CA GLY A 197 20.37 3.41 29.99
C GLY A 197 20.76 2.07 30.61
N GLU A 198 20.72 0.99 29.82
CA GLU A 198 20.90 -0.38 30.32
C GLU A 198 22.35 -0.83 30.42
N ALA A 199 22.60 -1.75 31.37
CA ALA A 199 23.82 -2.53 31.48
C ALA A 199 23.49 -4.05 31.44
N SER A 200 23.18 -4.58 30.25
CA SER A 200 22.74 -5.98 30.08
C SER A 200 23.54 -6.81 29.04
N ALA A 201 24.02 -6.19 27.95
CA ALA A 201 24.56 -6.89 26.76
C ALA A 201 25.75 -7.85 27.01
N ALA A 202 26.74 -7.45 27.83
CA ALA A 202 27.98 -8.24 28.05
C ALA A 202 27.77 -9.60 28.78
N LYS A 203 26.57 -9.87 29.30
CA LYS A 203 26.19 -11.21 29.76
C LYS A 203 25.69 -12.08 28.61
N ARG A 204 24.96 -11.50 27.65
CA ARG A 204 24.43 -12.21 26.47
C ARG A 204 25.56 -12.68 25.53
N ARG A 205 26.50 -11.79 25.16
CA ARG A 205 27.65 -12.06 24.25
C ARG A 205 28.41 -13.35 24.60
N ARG A 206 28.64 -13.59 25.90
CA ARG A 206 29.33 -14.80 26.41
C ARG A 206 28.50 -16.07 26.39
N LEU A 207 27.18 -15.98 26.55
CA LEU A 207 26.28 -17.15 26.47
C LEU A 207 26.05 -17.55 25.01
N GLU A 208 25.85 -16.56 24.13
CA GLU A 208 25.78 -16.71 22.68
C GLU A 208 27.05 -17.39 22.15
N ARG A 209 28.23 -16.82 22.46
CA ARG A 209 29.51 -17.39 22.04
C ARG A 209 29.74 -18.80 22.59
N ALA A 210 29.31 -19.12 23.82
CA ALA A 210 29.43 -20.46 24.38
C ALA A 210 28.51 -21.50 23.70
N ALA A 211 27.41 -21.06 23.07
CA ALA A 211 26.48 -21.94 22.35
C ALA A 211 26.92 -22.22 20.90
N PHE A 212 27.65 -21.31 20.25
CA PHE A 212 28.13 -21.44 18.87
C PHE A 212 28.83 -22.79 18.60
N GLN A 213 28.46 -23.44 17.49
CA GLN A 213 29.06 -24.69 17.00
C GLN A 213 29.65 -24.50 15.59
N PRO A 214 30.78 -25.16 15.27
CA PRO A 214 31.31 -25.19 13.92
C PRO A 214 30.44 -26.06 12.99
N VAL A 215 30.43 -25.75 11.69
CA VAL A 215 29.88 -26.63 10.66
C VAL A 215 30.73 -27.90 10.57
N ARG A 216 30.10 -29.08 10.51
CA ARG A 216 30.79 -30.38 10.43
C ARG A 216 30.29 -31.23 9.29
N VAL A 217 31.16 -31.53 8.34
CA VAL A 217 30.89 -32.41 7.20
C VAL A 217 31.40 -33.81 7.54
N SER A 218 30.49 -34.72 7.92
CA SER A 218 30.85 -36.09 8.33
C SER A 218 31.32 -36.97 7.17
N SER A 219 30.81 -36.71 5.97
CA SER A 219 31.04 -37.48 4.75
C SER A 219 30.70 -36.65 3.52
N ILE A 220 31.31 -36.97 2.38
CA ILE A 220 30.95 -36.41 1.07
C ILE A 220 30.36 -37.51 0.18
N GLY A 221 29.48 -37.14 -0.74
CA GLY A 221 28.98 -38.01 -1.80
C GLY A 221 30.09 -38.43 -2.77
N ALA A 222 29.83 -39.48 -3.56
CA ALA A 222 30.83 -40.01 -4.50
C ALA A 222 31.28 -38.96 -5.54
N GLY A 223 30.32 -38.25 -6.13
CA GLY A 223 30.56 -37.16 -7.07
C GLY A 223 30.49 -35.79 -6.39
N ARG A 224 29.26 -35.26 -6.26
CA ARG A 224 28.92 -33.96 -5.69
C ARG A 224 28.42 -34.05 -4.24
N THR A 225 28.71 -33.02 -3.46
CA THR A 225 28.11 -32.71 -2.15
C THR A 225 27.90 -31.20 -2.07
N GLU A 226 26.71 -30.76 -1.66
CA GLU A 226 26.46 -29.35 -1.36
C GLU A 226 26.16 -29.22 0.13
N VAL A 227 26.78 -28.23 0.77
CA VAL A 227 26.74 -28.01 2.22
C VAL A 227 26.37 -26.56 2.46
N SER A 228 25.18 -26.30 2.98
CA SER A 228 24.82 -24.97 3.50
C SER A 228 25.76 -24.60 4.66
N LEU A 229 26.21 -23.36 4.66
CA LEU A 229 26.96 -22.72 5.74
C LEU A 229 26.07 -21.71 6.51
N ASP A 230 24.76 -21.76 6.28
CA ASP A 230 23.76 -20.90 6.94
C ASP A 230 23.61 -21.29 8.43
N GLY A 231 23.04 -20.38 9.21
CA GLY A 231 22.95 -20.49 10.66
C GLY A 231 23.81 -19.45 11.35
N ASN A 232 24.37 -19.81 12.50
CA ASN A 232 25.09 -18.85 13.34
C ASN A 232 26.56 -18.75 12.91
N TRP A 233 27.01 -17.52 12.66
CA TRP A 233 28.42 -17.18 12.42
C TRP A 233 28.96 -16.38 13.62
N LEU A 234 30.27 -16.41 13.81
CA LEU A 234 30.93 -15.49 14.73
C LEU A 234 31.05 -14.12 14.06
N PHE A 235 30.76 -13.05 14.79
CA PHE A 235 30.76 -11.67 14.27
C PHE A 235 31.57 -10.73 15.16
N GLU A 236 32.28 -9.79 14.56
CA GLU A 236 32.99 -8.71 15.28
C GLU A 236 32.90 -7.42 14.45
N PRO A 237 32.36 -6.31 15.00
CA PRO A 237 32.27 -5.05 14.26
C PRO A 237 33.64 -4.38 14.17
N GLY A 238 33.94 -3.72 13.05
CA GLY A 238 35.26 -3.12 12.78
C GLY A 238 35.71 -2.05 13.79
N TYR A 239 34.78 -1.46 14.56
CA TYR A 239 35.13 -0.53 15.64
C TYR A 239 35.62 -1.23 16.93
N GLU A 240 35.41 -2.55 17.07
CA GLU A 240 35.98 -3.39 18.14
C GLU A 240 37.20 -4.19 17.67
N LEU A 241 37.39 -4.32 16.34
CA LEU A 241 38.52 -5.02 15.72
C LEU A 241 39.03 -4.26 14.47
N PRO A 242 40.00 -3.34 14.65
CA PRO A 242 40.49 -2.47 13.57
C PRO A 242 41.59 -3.10 12.69
N ASP A 243 42.08 -4.30 13.02
CA ASP A 243 43.20 -4.97 12.33
C ASP A 243 42.71 -6.21 11.56
N ALA A 244 43.00 -6.25 10.26
CA ALA A 244 42.65 -7.36 9.36
C ALA A 244 43.48 -8.63 9.59
N GLU A 245 44.71 -8.52 10.09
CA GLU A 245 45.54 -9.68 10.45
C GLU A 245 44.99 -10.38 11.70
N GLU A 246 44.44 -9.62 12.66
CA GLU A 246 43.72 -10.20 13.80
C GLU A 246 42.42 -10.90 13.37
N ALA A 247 41.67 -10.35 12.41
CA ALA A 247 40.40 -10.92 11.95
C ALA A 247 40.56 -12.28 11.24
N THR A 248 41.59 -12.38 10.39
CA THR A 248 41.85 -13.52 9.50
C THR A 248 42.68 -14.63 10.16
N SER A 249 43.34 -14.33 11.28
CA SER A 249 44.21 -15.27 11.99
C SER A 249 43.48 -16.50 12.54
N VAL A 250 43.92 -17.68 12.09
CA VAL A 250 43.47 -18.99 12.59
C VAL A 250 43.85 -19.27 14.05
N THR A 251 44.81 -18.53 14.61
CA THR A 251 45.24 -18.67 16.02
C THR A 251 44.61 -17.63 16.95
N ARG A 252 44.02 -16.55 16.41
CA ARG A 252 43.37 -15.50 17.21
C ARG A 252 42.14 -16.05 17.93
N SER A 253 42.19 -16.00 19.26
CA SER A 253 41.07 -16.35 20.14
C SER A 253 39.82 -15.57 19.76
N ASP A 254 38.74 -16.32 19.55
CA ASP A 254 37.42 -15.85 19.13
C ASP A 254 36.41 -15.86 20.29
N GLN A 255 36.88 -16.03 21.54
CA GLN A 255 36.03 -16.05 22.75
C GLN A 255 35.39 -14.70 23.07
N GLY A 256 35.88 -13.62 22.47
CA GLY A 256 35.24 -12.30 22.53
C GLY A 256 34.10 -12.12 21.52
N TRP A 257 34.11 -12.86 20.42
CA TRP A 257 33.28 -12.54 19.25
C TRP A 257 31.79 -12.68 19.56
N HIS A 258 30.99 -11.80 18.97
CA HIS A 258 29.54 -11.89 18.96
C HIS A 258 29.08 -13.10 18.14
N VAL A 259 27.78 -13.38 18.17
CA VAL A 259 27.14 -14.32 17.26
C VAL A 259 26.07 -13.57 16.48
N LEU A 260 26.10 -13.71 15.15
CA LEU A 260 25.10 -13.15 14.24
C LEU A 260 24.55 -14.30 13.37
N HIS A 261 23.29 -14.21 12.97
CA HIS A 261 22.70 -15.15 12.03
C HIS A 261 23.11 -14.81 10.60
N VAL A 262 23.28 -15.83 9.76
CA VAL A 262 23.53 -15.70 8.33
C VAL A 262 22.63 -16.72 7.63
N PRO A 263 21.83 -16.34 6.63
CA PRO A 263 21.71 -14.99 6.07
C PRO A 263 20.90 -14.02 6.94
N ASP A 264 21.47 -12.84 7.25
CA ASP A 264 20.77 -11.69 7.85
C ASP A 264 21.57 -10.38 7.63
N PHE A 265 20.90 -9.23 7.78
CA PHE A 265 21.51 -7.90 7.81
C PHE A 265 21.83 -7.48 9.26
N TRP A 266 22.99 -6.86 9.52
CA TRP A 266 23.34 -6.38 10.87
C TRP A 266 22.62 -5.08 11.28
N ASN A 267 21.88 -4.46 10.36
CA ASN A 267 21.06 -3.27 10.56
C ASN A 267 19.66 -3.47 9.95
N PRO A 268 18.68 -2.56 10.20
CA PRO A 268 17.29 -2.73 9.78
C PRO A 268 17.09 -2.97 8.27
N SER A 269 16.45 -4.08 7.91
CA SER A 269 16.10 -4.45 6.53
C SER A 269 14.84 -3.72 6.09
N ARG A 270 15.00 -2.43 5.85
CA ARG A 270 13.90 -1.47 5.69
C ARG A 270 13.75 -1.00 4.27
N VAL A 271 12.57 -1.25 3.70
CA VAL A 271 12.26 -1.05 2.28
C VAL A 271 11.07 -0.10 2.10
N TRP A 272 11.19 0.86 1.19
CA TRP A 272 10.09 1.70 0.68
C TRP A 272 9.12 2.18 1.79
N LEU A 273 7.80 2.07 1.62
CA LEU A 273 6.78 2.48 2.58
C LEU A 273 6.96 1.89 4.01
N HIS A 274 7.63 0.74 4.15
CA HIS A 274 7.88 0.03 5.41
C HIS A 274 9.19 0.48 6.09
N GLY A 275 10.07 1.18 5.36
CA GLY A 275 11.34 1.73 5.84
C GLY A 275 11.38 3.25 5.93
N GLU A 276 10.60 3.94 5.11
CA GLU A 276 10.51 5.40 5.09
C GLU A 276 9.98 5.98 6.41
N LYS A 277 10.39 7.22 6.67
CA LYS A 277 10.07 7.98 7.90
C LYS A 277 9.12 9.13 7.61
N TYR A 278 8.34 9.52 8.61
CA TYR A 278 7.61 10.79 8.64
C TYR A 278 7.98 11.49 9.94
N LYS A 279 8.84 12.51 9.82
CA LYS A 279 9.64 13.06 10.93
C LYS A 279 10.52 11.95 11.53
N ASP A 280 10.53 11.80 12.86
CA ASP A 280 11.29 10.77 13.58
C ASP A 280 10.56 9.41 13.63
N ASP A 281 9.27 9.35 13.27
CA ASP A 281 8.40 8.17 13.30
C ASP A 281 8.35 7.44 11.93
N SER A 282 7.77 6.22 11.89
CA SER A 282 7.44 5.52 10.64
C SER A 282 6.48 6.33 9.75
N LYS A 283 6.67 6.26 8.42
CA LYS A 283 5.73 6.78 7.40
C LYS A 283 4.31 6.21 7.53
N GLY A 284 4.17 5.09 8.23
CA GLY A 284 2.89 4.56 8.73
C GLY A 284 2.31 3.39 7.93
N ALA A 285 3.07 2.77 7.02
CA ALA A 285 2.59 1.58 6.29
C ALA A 285 2.69 0.30 7.12
N SER A 286 3.75 0.14 7.88
CA SER A 286 3.75 -0.72 9.06
C SER A 286 4.47 0.02 10.18
N ASP A 287 3.78 0.28 11.28
CA ASP A 287 4.42 0.80 12.50
C ASP A 287 5.09 -0.36 13.26
N LYS A 288 4.51 -1.55 13.15
CA LYS A 288 4.97 -2.74 13.87
C LYS A 288 6.23 -3.36 13.28
N TYR A 289 6.28 -3.62 11.97
CA TYR A 289 7.51 -4.12 11.32
C TYR A 289 8.67 -3.14 11.53
N TYR A 290 8.39 -1.84 11.37
CA TYR A 290 9.36 -0.78 11.60
C TYR A 290 9.97 -0.82 13.02
N GLN A 291 9.15 -1.09 14.05
CA GLN A 291 9.64 -1.26 15.42
C GLN A 291 10.33 -2.61 15.64
N GLN A 292 9.82 -3.71 15.08
CA GLN A 292 10.45 -5.04 15.18
C GLN A 292 11.89 -5.03 14.65
N GLU A 293 12.17 -4.27 13.59
CA GLU A 293 13.52 -4.10 13.05
C GLU A 293 14.44 -3.21 13.89
N ILE A 294 13.90 -2.29 14.69
CA ILE A 294 14.66 -1.64 15.77
C ILE A 294 14.95 -2.66 16.87
N ASP A 295 13.93 -3.37 17.35
CA ASP A 295 14.05 -4.29 18.48
C ASP A 295 15.02 -5.45 18.17
N ARG A 296 15.04 -5.97 16.93
CA ARG A 296 16.02 -6.96 16.44
C ARG A 296 17.45 -6.42 16.55
N CYS A 297 17.68 -5.19 16.09
CA CYS A 297 19.02 -4.61 16.04
C CYS A 297 19.51 -4.09 17.41
N GLU A 298 18.63 -3.56 18.26
CA GLU A 298 18.96 -3.15 19.65
C GLU A 298 19.12 -4.36 20.59
N ALA A 299 18.60 -5.53 20.24
CA ALA A 299 18.81 -6.77 20.99
C ALA A 299 20.23 -7.34 20.83
N TYR A 300 20.96 -6.95 19.78
CA TYR A 300 22.35 -7.36 19.55
C TYR A 300 23.27 -7.01 20.74
N THR A 301 24.45 -7.62 20.72
CA THR A 301 25.47 -7.41 21.76
C THR A 301 26.57 -6.42 21.37
N PHE A 302 26.48 -5.83 20.17
CA PHE A 302 27.27 -4.74 19.61
C PHE A 302 26.37 -3.52 19.27
N ASP A 303 26.96 -2.36 19.01
CA ASP A 303 26.26 -1.16 18.53
C ASP A 303 26.21 -1.15 16.98
N TYR A 304 25.10 -1.67 16.44
CA TYR A 304 24.89 -1.74 14.99
C TYR A 304 24.93 -0.36 14.30
N LYS A 305 24.63 0.73 15.01
CA LYS A 305 24.61 2.10 14.47
C LYS A 305 26.02 2.67 14.26
N ARG A 306 27.04 2.01 14.81
CA ARG A 306 28.47 2.31 14.63
C ARG A 306 29.20 1.30 13.74
N THR A 307 28.47 0.33 13.19
CA THR A 307 29.05 -0.80 12.44
C THR A 307 29.04 -0.49 10.94
N ASP A 308 30.10 0.17 10.46
CA ASP A 308 30.32 0.43 9.03
C ASP A 308 31.03 -0.75 8.32
N ILE A 309 31.75 -1.57 9.09
CA ILE A 309 32.43 -2.80 8.66
C ILE A 309 32.03 -3.94 9.62
N GLY A 310 31.65 -5.09 9.08
CA GLY A 310 31.39 -6.32 9.84
C GLY A 310 32.37 -7.43 9.44
N TRP A 311 33.07 -8.01 10.43
CA TRP A 311 33.88 -9.21 10.24
C TRP A 311 33.09 -10.46 10.66
N TYR A 312 33.02 -11.44 9.77
CA TYR A 312 32.36 -12.73 9.96
C TYR A 312 33.40 -13.86 10.00
N ARG A 313 33.22 -14.85 10.86
CA ARG A 313 34.02 -16.09 10.91
C ARG A 313 33.14 -17.33 11.01
N GLN A 314 33.40 -18.32 10.16
CA GLN A 314 32.81 -19.67 10.25
C GLN A 314 33.91 -20.73 10.33
N TRP A 315 33.74 -21.68 11.24
CA TRP A 315 34.65 -22.81 11.40
C TRP A 315 34.03 -24.04 10.74
N ILE A 316 34.76 -24.69 9.82
CA ILE A 316 34.28 -25.83 9.04
C ILE A 316 35.20 -27.03 9.26
N GLU A 317 34.64 -28.17 9.69
CA GLU A 317 35.37 -29.42 9.86
C GLU A 317 35.07 -30.38 8.69
N LEU A 318 36.08 -30.67 7.86
CA LEU A 318 35.97 -31.43 6.62
C LEU A 318 36.57 -32.85 6.74
N PRO A 319 35.99 -33.87 6.06
CA PRO A 319 36.45 -35.25 6.16
C PRO A 319 37.70 -35.50 5.32
N LYS A 320 38.48 -36.54 5.64
CA LYS A 320 39.72 -36.89 4.91
C LYS A 320 39.51 -37.14 3.41
N SER A 321 38.30 -37.52 3.00
CA SER A 321 37.90 -37.73 1.61
C SER A 321 37.83 -36.45 0.77
N VAL A 322 37.90 -35.25 1.36
CA VAL A 322 37.91 -33.99 0.61
C VAL A 322 39.23 -33.73 -0.13
N ALA A 323 40.30 -34.44 0.21
CA ALA A 323 41.61 -34.26 -0.41
C ALA A 323 41.59 -34.60 -1.92
N GLY A 324 41.90 -33.62 -2.77
CA GLY A 324 41.91 -33.78 -4.23
C GLY A 324 40.54 -33.63 -4.91
N LYS A 325 39.51 -33.18 -4.17
CA LYS A 325 38.25 -32.69 -4.72
C LYS A 325 38.38 -31.23 -5.19
N HIS A 326 37.50 -30.82 -6.10
CA HIS A 326 37.21 -29.42 -6.38
C HIS A 326 36.25 -28.89 -5.30
N ILE A 327 36.44 -27.67 -4.85
CA ILE A 327 35.68 -27.06 -3.75
C ILE A 327 35.40 -25.59 -4.07
N GLU A 328 34.12 -25.26 -4.21
CA GLU A 328 33.61 -23.92 -4.45
C GLU A 328 32.91 -23.38 -3.21
N LEU A 329 33.22 -22.13 -2.84
CA LEU A 329 32.50 -21.36 -1.84
C LEU A 329 31.63 -20.33 -2.56
N SER A 330 30.32 -20.50 -2.48
CA SER A 330 29.32 -19.63 -3.12
C SER A 330 28.57 -18.79 -2.09
N PHE A 331 28.40 -17.51 -2.39
CA PHE A 331 27.54 -16.58 -1.68
C PHE A 331 26.44 -16.12 -2.64
N ASP A 332 25.17 -16.25 -2.25
CA ASP A 332 24.06 -15.86 -3.12
C ASP A 332 23.89 -14.34 -3.23
N ALA A 333 24.18 -13.60 -2.15
CA ALA A 333 24.33 -12.14 -2.14
C ALA A 333 24.96 -11.64 -0.83
N VAL A 334 25.76 -10.58 -0.91
CA VAL A 334 26.34 -9.86 0.24
C VAL A 334 26.20 -8.36 -0.02
N SER A 335 25.79 -7.58 0.97
CA SER A 335 25.53 -6.14 0.83
C SER A 335 26.63 -5.32 1.54
N LYS A 336 27.43 -4.46 0.87
CA LYS A 336 27.53 -4.20 -0.59
C LYS A 336 28.92 -4.44 -1.19
N VAL A 337 29.92 -4.74 -0.35
CA VAL A 337 31.27 -5.14 -0.76
C VAL A 337 31.75 -6.22 0.19
N ALA A 338 32.32 -7.29 -0.35
CA ALA A 338 32.84 -8.43 0.40
C ALA A 338 34.31 -8.70 0.07
N GLU A 339 35.12 -9.02 1.07
CA GLU A 339 36.45 -9.62 0.92
C GLU A 339 36.47 -10.93 1.72
N VAL A 340 37.04 -12.00 1.15
CA VAL A 340 36.95 -13.37 1.69
C VAL A 340 38.35 -13.95 1.87
N TRP A 341 38.58 -14.58 3.02
CA TRP A 341 39.79 -15.34 3.34
C TRP A 341 39.44 -16.76 3.78
N VAL A 342 40.31 -17.70 3.46
CA VAL A 342 40.25 -19.09 3.93
C VAL A 342 41.59 -19.43 4.58
N ASN A 343 41.55 -19.91 5.83
CA ASN A 343 42.72 -20.25 6.64
C ASN A 343 43.80 -19.15 6.70
N GLY A 344 43.37 -17.87 6.68
CA GLY A 344 44.24 -16.69 6.70
C GLY A 344 44.74 -16.22 5.33
N GLN A 345 44.47 -16.95 4.25
CA GLN A 345 44.86 -16.59 2.87
C GLN A 345 43.69 -15.97 2.13
N ALA A 346 43.92 -14.93 1.33
CA ALA A 346 42.88 -14.28 0.55
C ALA A 346 42.33 -15.24 -0.54
N ALA A 347 41.01 -15.34 -0.64
CA ALA A 347 40.29 -16.20 -1.59
C ALA A 347 39.61 -15.40 -2.71
N GLY A 348 39.17 -14.16 -2.44
CA GLY A 348 38.57 -13.27 -3.45
C GLY A 348 37.75 -12.14 -2.84
N SER A 349 37.08 -11.37 -3.70
CA SER A 349 36.24 -10.24 -3.31
C SER A 349 35.06 -10.02 -4.29
N HIS A 350 34.03 -9.32 -3.83
CA HIS A 350 32.81 -9.02 -4.60
C HIS A 350 32.35 -7.57 -4.35
N ILE A 351 31.72 -6.97 -5.37
CA ILE A 351 31.11 -5.63 -5.32
C ILE A 351 29.73 -5.74 -5.99
N GLY A 352 28.68 -5.41 -5.25
CA GLY A 352 27.28 -5.64 -5.63
C GLY A 352 26.45 -5.83 -4.37
N MET A 353 25.12 -5.73 -4.48
CA MET A 353 24.20 -6.02 -3.38
C MET A 353 23.38 -7.28 -3.63
N PHE A 354 23.08 -7.62 -4.89
CA PHE A 354 22.12 -8.67 -5.26
C PHE A 354 22.76 -9.85 -6.00
N GLY A 355 23.86 -9.63 -6.71
CA GLY A 355 24.51 -10.66 -7.51
C GLY A 355 25.20 -11.73 -6.66
N ASN A 356 25.13 -12.97 -7.11
CA ASN A 356 25.87 -14.07 -6.49
C ASN A 356 27.34 -14.08 -6.93
N PHE A 357 28.21 -14.66 -6.11
CA PHE A 357 29.60 -14.92 -6.49
C PHE A 357 30.11 -16.25 -5.94
N THR A 358 31.07 -16.84 -6.62
CA THR A 358 31.67 -18.13 -6.26
C THR A 358 33.18 -18.06 -6.36
N LEU A 359 33.87 -18.66 -5.39
CA LEU A 359 35.32 -18.70 -5.27
C LEU A 359 35.78 -20.16 -5.26
N ASP A 360 36.76 -20.50 -6.11
CA ASP A 360 37.51 -21.75 -5.96
C ASP A 360 38.40 -21.67 -4.71
N VAL A 361 38.15 -22.56 -3.76
CA VAL A 361 38.86 -22.65 -2.47
C VAL A 361 39.54 -24.02 -2.30
N SER A 362 39.64 -24.81 -3.38
CA SER A 362 40.22 -26.17 -3.41
C SER A 362 41.65 -26.25 -2.89
N SER A 363 42.44 -25.19 -3.12
CA SER A 363 43.84 -25.07 -2.65
C SER A 363 43.98 -24.52 -1.24
N LEU A 364 42.92 -23.92 -0.69
CA LEU A 364 42.94 -23.21 0.60
C LEU A 364 42.33 -24.05 1.74
N LEU A 365 41.36 -24.91 1.42
CA LEU A 365 40.74 -25.85 2.36
C LEU A 365 41.51 -27.18 2.44
N HIS A 366 41.50 -27.79 3.61
CA HIS A 366 42.16 -29.08 3.88
C HIS A 366 41.30 -30.00 4.76
N PRO A 367 41.60 -31.31 4.85
CA PRO A 367 40.99 -32.19 5.84
C PRO A 367 41.12 -31.66 7.27
N GLY A 368 40.10 -31.88 8.11
CA GLY A 368 40.05 -31.36 9.48
C GLY A 368 39.46 -29.95 9.57
N LYS A 369 39.91 -29.17 10.55
CA LYS A 369 39.33 -27.87 10.90
C LYS A 369 39.88 -26.74 10.02
N ASN A 370 38.99 -25.99 9.37
CA ASN A 370 39.28 -24.83 8.53
C ASN A 370 38.53 -23.60 9.04
N LEU A 371 39.03 -22.41 8.72
CA LEU A 371 38.38 -21.13 8.96
C LEU A 371 38.02 -20.45 7.64
N VAL A 372 36.77 -20.00 7.50
CA VAL A 372 36.36 -18.98 6.52
C VAL A 372 36.18 -17.66 7.27
N THR A 373 36.76 -16.58 6.76
CA THR A 373 36.59 -15.21 7.27
C THR A 373 36.06 -14.32 6.14
N VAL A 374 35.08 -13.46 6.42
CA VAL A 374 34.53 -12.49 5.46
C VAL A 374 34.51 -11.10 6.09
N LYS A 375 35.07 -10.10 5.40
CA LYS A 375 34.88 -8.67 5.70
C LYS A 375 33.76 -8.16 4.81
N VAL A 376 32.78 -7.49 5.41
CA VAL A 376 31.67 -6.86 4.67
C VAL A 376 31.64 -5.37 5.00
N LEU A 377 31.50 -4.53 3.98
CA LEU A 377 31.43 -3.06 4.13
C LEU A 377 30.03 -2.54 3.77
N LYS A 378 29.52 -1.60 4.58
CA LYS A 378 28.23 -0.92 4.40
C LYS A 378 28.37 0.37 3.60
N GLU A 379 29.09 1.34 4.19
CA GLU A 379 29.33 2.70 3.72
C GLU A 379 30.67 3.15 4.29
N TYR A 380 31.28 4.21 3.72
CA TYR A 380 32.53 4.79 4.23
C TYR A 380 32.64 6.33 4.00
N VAL A 381 31.72 6.96 3.24
CA VAL A 381 31.61 8.44 3.17
C VAL A 381 30.99 9.02 4.47
N GLN A 382 31.81 9.62 5.33
CA GLN A 382 31.33 10.48 6.43
C GLN A 382 31.53 12.01 6.19
N ASP A 383 32.52 12.42 5.38
CA ASP A 383 32.70 13.80 4.89
C ASP A 383 32.77 13.78 3.35
N ILE A 384 32.08 14.71 2.70
CA ILE A 384 32.00 14.80 1.23
C ILE A 384 33.36 15.12 0.58
N LYS A 385 34.33 15.65 1.34
CA LYS A 385 35.73 15.84 0.87
C LYS A 385 36.43 14.50 0.56
N ASP A 386 35.95 13.41 1.14
CA ASP A 386 36.55 12.08 1.01
C ASP A 386 35.85 11.24 -0.08
N ALA A 387 34.79 11.76 -0.70
CA ALA A 387 33.96 11.07 -1.69
C ALA A 387 34.75 10.52 -2.90
N ASP A 388 35.82 11.20 -3.30
CA ASP A 388 36.66 10.83 -4.46
C ASP A 388 37.93 10.04 -4.05
N LYS A 389 38.13 9.72 -2.76
CA LYS A 389 39.19 8.79 -2.34
C LYS A 389 38.87 7.37 -2.81
N VAL A 390 39.90 6.60 -3.13
CA VAL A 390 39.79 5.14 -3.30
C VAL A 390 39.46 4.51 -1.93
N ALA A 391 38.62 3.48 -1.91
CA ALA A 391 38.33 2.71 -0.71
C ALA A 391 39.46 1.70 -0.41
N ASP A 392 39.84 1.58 0.86
CA ASP A 392 40.94 0.70 1.30
C ASP A 392 40.47 -0.77 1.39
N VAL A 393 40.39 -1.39 0.22
CA VAL A 393 39.72 -2.67 -0.07
C VAL A 393 40.53 -3.39 -1.16
N ALA A 394 40.84 -4.67 -0.98
CA ALA A 394 41.59 -5.47 -1.96
C ALA A 394 40.68 -5.96 -3.11
N VAL A 395 40.23 -5.04 -3.95
CA VAL A 395 39.39 -5.30 -5.14
C VAL A 395 40.15 -5.07 -6.44
N THR A 396 39.80 -5.83 -7.48
CA THR A 396 40.45 -5.79 -8.81
C THR A 396 40.05 -4.58 -9.67
N VAL A 397 39.25 -3.66 -9.14
CA VAL A 397 38.80 -2.42 -9.77
C VAL A 397 38.82 -1.33 -8.69
N GLU A 398 39.42 -0.18 -8.98
CA GLU A 398 39.37 0.96 -8.06
C GLU A 398 37.92 1.43 -7.87
N VAL A 399 37.46 1.42 -6.62
CA VAL A 399 36.13 1.90 -6.21
C VAL A 399 36.33 3.11 -5.31
N THR A 400 35.71 4.24 -5.64
CA THR A 400 35.74 5.42 -4.77
C THR A 400 34.66 5.35 -3.70
N GLN A 401 34.86 6.12 -2.63
CA GLN A 401 33.93 6.24 -1.51
C GLN A 401 32.50 6.52 -1.95
N ARG A 402 32.34 7.46 -2.90
CA ARG A 402 31.06 7.79 -3.53
C ARG A 402 30.40 6.61 -4.24
N MET A 403 31.19 5.80 -4.96
CA MET A 403 30.64 4.68 -5.73
C MET A 403 29.97 3.63 -4.86
N ILE A 404 30.48 3.35 -3.64
CA ILE A 404 29.87 2.39 -2.70
C ILE A 404 28.47 2.83 -2.29
N LYS A 405 28.29 4.14 -2.05
CA LYS A 405 26.98 4.72 -1.74
C LYS A 405 26.04 4.69 -2.94
N ASP A 406 26.54 5.05 -4.12
CA ASP A 406 25.78 5.12 -5.36
C ASP A 406 25.55 3.70 -6.00
N LEU A 407 25.97 2.59 -5.35
CA LEU A 407 25.68 1.21 -5.77
C LEU A 407 24.17 0.90 -5.78
N ALA A 408 23.78 0.00 -6.69
CA ALA A 408 22.43 -0.57 -6.78
C ALA A 408 21.94 -1.14 -5.44
N HIS A 409 20.72 -0.78 -5.01
CA HIS A 409 20.16 -1.15 -3.71
C HIS A 409 18.61 -1.24 -3.66
N GLY A 410 17.94 -1.33 -4.81
CA GLY A 410 16.46 -1.32 -4.87
C GLY A 410 15.86 -0.07 -4.20
N PHE A 411 14.80 -0.26 -3.41
CA PHE A 411 14.25 0.78 -2.50
C PHE A 411 14.56 0.51 -1.01
N PHE A 412 15.73 -0.06 -0.66
CA PHE A 412 16.15 -0.11 0.74
C PHE A 412 16.53 1.30 1.26
N VAL A 413 16.21 1.62 2.52
CA VAL A 413 16.15 3.02 3.04
C VAL A 413 17.21 3.34 4.12
N ASP A 414 17.61 2.36 4.92
CA ASP A 414 18.61 2.52 6.01
C ASP A 414 19.97 1.84 5.66
N ASP A 415 20.26 1.68 4.35
CA ASP A 415 21.43 1.00 3.76
C ASP A 415 21.79 -0.33 4.47
N PRO A 416 20.96 -1.38 4.31
CA PRO A 416 21.12 -2.65 5.01
C PRO A 416 22.33 -3.43 4.48
N ALA A 417 23.22 -3.85 5.38
CA ALA A 417 24.49 -4.49 5.09
C ALA A 417 24.65 -5.84 5.81
N GLY A 418 25.38 -6.76 5.20
CA GLY A 418 25.55 -8.13 5.70
C GLY A 418 25.53 -9.20 4.63
N ILE A 419 25.77 -10.43 5.06
CA ILE A 419 25.60 -11.64 4.23
C ILE A 419 24.12 -12.01 4.32
N TRP A 420 23.32 -11.62 3.32
CA TRP A 420 21.85 -11.53 3.45
C TRP A 420 21.06 -12.51 2.57
N GLN A 421 21.74 -13.25 1.69
CA GLN A 421 21.24 -14.47 1.06
C GLN A 421 22.21 -15.64 1.34
N PRO A 422 21.78 -16.91 1.13
CA PRO A 422 22.50 -18.09 1.61
C PRO A 422 23.98 -18.22 1.20
N VAL A 423 24.72 -18.97 2.00
CA VAL A 423 26.12 -19.33 1.72
C VAL A 423 26.24 -20.85 1.66
N LYS A 424 26.91 -21.38 0.62
CA LYS A 424 27.14 -22.83 0.50
C LYS A 424 28.54 -23.19 0.04
N LEU A 425 28.96 -24.40 0.41
CA LEU A 425 30.17 -25.06 -0.03
C LEU A 425 29.79 -26.22 -0.96
N THR A 426 30.24 -26.17 -2.21
CA THR A 426 30.02 -27.21 -3.23
C THR A 426 31.31 -28.01 -3.39
N ILE A 427 31.26 -29.33 -3.17
CA ILE A 427 32.42 -30.24 -3.27
C ILE A 427 32.16 -31.23 -4.40
N THR A 428 33.02 -31.27 -5.41
CA THR A 428 32.89 -32.14 -6.61
C THR A 428 34.20 -32.85 -6.95
N ASP A 429 34.17 -33.83 -7.85
CA ASP A 429 35.39 -34.22 -8.57
C ASP A 429 35.88 -33.08 -9.48
N PRO A 430 37.19 -32.98 -9.78
CA PRO A 430 37.72 -31.98 -10.72
C PRO A 430 37.02 -31.91 -12.09
N LEU A 431 36.45 -33.04 -12.54
CA LEU A 431 35.54 -33.06 -13.69
C LEU A 431 34.08 -32.92 -13.20
N HIS A 432 33.50 -31.75 -13.40
CA HIS A 432 32.17 -31.38 -12.90
C HIS A 432 31.36 -30.52 -13.90
N ILE A 433 30.07 -30.41 -13.65
CA ILE A 433 29.13 -29.55 -14.38
C ILE A 433 29.05 -28.20 -13.65
N SER A 434 29.35 -27.10 -14.34
CA SER A 434 29.42 -25.75 -13.76
C SER A 434 28.26 -24.83 -14.14
N ASP A 435 27.62 -25.08 -15.29
CA ASP A 435 26.44 -24.32 -15.75
C ASP A 435 25.49 -25.23 -16.54
N VAL A 436 24.20 -24.93 -16.44
CA VAL A 436 23.10 -25.59 -17.15
C VAL A 436 22.09 -24.53 -17.55
N PHE A 437 21.74 -24.47 -18.84
CA PHE A 437 20.60 -23.70 -19.33
C PHE A 437 19.65 -24.62 -20.10
N ILE A 438 18.42 -24.73 -19.60
CA ILE A 438 17.30 -25.43 -20.23
C ILE A 438 16.49 -24.39 -21.00
N LYS A 439 16.28 -24.62 -22.30
CA LYS A 439 15.43 -23.80 -23.17
C LYS A 439 14.19 -24.62 -23.53
N PRO A 440 13.11 -24.54 -22.74
CA PRO A 440 11.92 -25.37 -22.95
C PRO A 440 11.15 -24.98 -24.21
N GLY A 441 10.70 -26.01 -24.94
CA GLY A 441 9.68 -25.92 -25.99
C GLY A 441 8.42 -26.70 -25.61
N LEU A 442 7.50 -26.86 -26.57
CA LEU A 442 6.21 -27.54 -26.33
C LEU A 442 6.30 -29.07 -26.41
N THR A 443 7.31 -29.60 -27.10
CA THR A 443 7.48 -31.04 -27.40
C THR A 443 8.93 -31.52 -27.17
N GLY A 444 9.67 -30.79 -26.33
CA GLY A 444 11.11 -30.96 -26.21
C GLY A 444 11.78 -29.75 -25.55
N ALA A 445 13.10 -29.78 -25.46
CA ALA A 445 13.91 -28.66 -24.96
C ALA A 445 15.33 -28.69 -25.54
N ASP A 446 15.88 -27.52 -25.84
CA ASP A 446 17.31 -27.35 -26.12
C ASP A 446 18.08 -27.25 -24.79
N MET A 447 19.27 -27.84 -24.76
CA MET A 447 20.13 -27.93 -23.58
C MET A 447 21.49 -27.30 -23.87
N GLU A 448 21.94 -26.42 -22.98
CA GLU A 448 23.34 -26.01 -22.87
C GLU A 448 23.89 -26.50 -21.54
N VAL A 449 24.95 -27.30 -21.56
CA VAL A 449 25.56 -27.87 -20.35
C VAL A 449 27.07 -27.62 -20.38
N THR A 450 27.58 -26.79 -19.48
CA THR A 450 29.02 -26.52 -19.37
C THR A 450 29.66 -27.47 -18.38
N VAL A 451 30.69 -28.18 -18.86
CA VAL A 451 31.50 -29.12 -18.09
C VAL A 451 32.91 -28.57 -18.01
N ARG A 452 33.49 -28.56 -16.81
CA ARG A 452 34.86 -28.13 -16.52
C ARG A 452 35.72 -29.32 -16.11
N ASN A 453 37.02 -29.22 -16.34
CA ASN A 453 38.02 -30.15 -15.81
C ASN A 453 39.15 -29.38 -15.11
N ASP A 454 38.90 -28.95 -13.88
CA ASP A 454 39.86 -28.22 -13.02
C ASP A 454 40.82 -29.20 -12.33
N GLY A 455 41.40 -30.10 -13.13
CA GLY A 455 42.33 -31.13 -12.70
C GLY A 455 43.54 -31.24 -13.63
N PRO A 456 44.72 -31.68 -13.12
CA PRO A 456 45.99 -31.65 -13.84
C PRO A 456 46.16 -32.74 -14.91
N LYS A 457 45.07 -33.35 -15.39
CA LYS A 457 45.06 -34.40 -16.41
C LYS A 457 43.81 -34.31 -17.26
N ASP A 458 43.93 -34.57 -18.55
CA ASP A 458 42.82 -34.71 -19.48
C ASP A 458 41.81 -35.76 -18.99
N LYS A 459 40.54 -35.54 -19.27
CA LYS A 459 39.42 -36.38 -18.83
C LYS A 459 38.48 -36.69 -19.98
N THR A 460 38.15 -37.96 -20.15
CA THR A 460 37.10 -38.41 -21.06
C THR A 460 35.83 -38.77 -20.28
N PHE A 461 34.67 -38.30 -20.74
CA PHE A 461 33.37 -38.53 -20.10
C PHE A 461 32.25 -38.58 -21.13
N ALA A 462 31.07 -39.05 -20.74
CA ALA A 462 29.87 -39.05 -21.57
C ALA A 462 28.73 -38.37 -20.81
N LEU A 463 27.98 -37.48 -21.47
CA LEU A 463 26.86 -36.78 -20.83
C LEU A 463 25.57 -37.59 -20.99
N ARG A 464 24.97 -37.96 -19.86
CA ARG A 464 23.64 -38.58 -19.78
C ARG A 464 22.64 -37.58 -19.21
N THR A 465 21.43 -37.59 -19.76
CA THR A 465 20.33 -36.73 -19.29
C THR A 465 19.10 -37.58 -19.00
N ALA A 466 18.41 -37.26 -17.91
CA ALA A 466 17.08 -37.77 -17.58
C ALA A 466 16.15 -36.60 -17.24
N ILE A 467 14.87 -36.72 -17.58
CA ILE A 467 13.84 -35.70 -17.37
C ILE A 467 12.64 -36.41 -16.74
N ASP A 468 12.73 -36.63 -15.42
CA ASP A 468 11.91 -37.59 -14.65
C ASP A 468 11.55 -38.87 -15.45
N SER A 469 10.28 -39.03 -15.84
CA SER A 469 9.77 -40.16 -16.62
C SER A 469 9.62 -39.89 -18.12
N LEU A 470 9.86 -38.66 -18.59
CA LEU A 470 9.71 -38.28 -20.00
C LEU A 470 10.89 -38.75 -20.86
N TYR A 471 12.10 -38.74 -20.30
CA TYR A 471 13.33 -39.06 -21.02
C TYR A 471 14.39 -39.66 -20.11
N THR A 472 15.19 -40.59 -20.63
CA THR A 472 16.48 -41.00 -20.05
C THR A 472 17.36 -41.52 -21.19
N GLY A 473 18.54 -40.92 -21.38
CA GLY A 473 19.38 -41.23 -22.53
C GLY A 473 20.87 -40.93 -22.35
N LEU A 474 21.64 -41.34 -23.36
CA LEU A 474 23.00 -40.86 -23.60
C LEU A 474 22.88 -39.67 -24.57
N SER A 475 23.07 -38.46 -24.06
CA SER A 475 22.80 -37.22 -24.80
C SER A 475 24.01 -36.76 -25.60
N VAL A 476 25.22 -36.93 -25.04
CA VAL A 476 26.48 -36.65 -25.74
C VAL A 476 27.47 -37.80 -25.51
N PRO A 477 27.95 -38.48 -26.58
CA PRO A 477 28.94 -39.56 -26.47
C PRO A 477 30.33 -39.01 -26.09
N ASN A 478 31.24 -39.90 -25.69
CA ASN A 478 32.58 -39.62 -25.17
C ASN A 478 33.24 -38.33 -25.68
N GLN A 479 33.27 -37.30 -24.82
CA GLN A 479 34.01 -36.05 -25.00
C GLN A 479 35.29 -36.11 -24.18
N THR A 480 36.37 -35.48 -24.66
CA THR A 480 37.62 -35.31 -23.90
C THR A 480 37.88 -33.82 -23.67
N ILE A 481 37.97 -33.43 -22.40
CA ILE A 481 38.37 -32.08 -21.97
C ILE A 481 39.84 -32.16 -21.51
N LYS A 482 40.64 -31.15 -21.85
CA LYS A 482 42.03 -31.05 -21.40
C LYS A 482 42.12 -30.76 -19.91
N ALA A 483 43.31 -30.89 -19.32
CA ALA A 483 43.59 -30.32 -18.01
C ALA A 483 43.33 -28.80 -18.00
N TRP A 484 42.60 -28.30 -17.00
CA TRP A 484 42.28 -26.88 -16.77
C TRP A 484 41.49 -26.19 -17.90
N ASP A 485 40.57 -26.93 -18.50
CA ASP A 485 39.79 -26.51 -19.68
C ASP A 485 38.28 -26.75 -19.46
N SER A 486 37.42 -26.20 -20.33
CA SER A 486 35.97 -26.27 -20.22
C SER A 486 35.27 -26.35 -21.57
N VAL A 487 34.08 -26.98 -21.61
CA VAL A 487 33.28 -27.11 -22.83
C VAL A 487 31.79 -26.95 -22.56
N THR A 488 31.11 -26.10 -23.33
CA THR A 488 29.64 -26.01 -23.35
C THR A 488 29.08 -26.93 -24.41
N LEU A 489 28.48 -28.04 -23.98
CA LEU A 489 27.80 -29.00 -24.83
C LEU A 489 26.40 -28.49 -25.19
N ARG A 490 25.99 -28.65 -26.45
CA ARG A 490 24.74 -28.13 -27.02
C ARG A 490 24.02 -29.26 -27.76
N TYR A 491 22.80 -29.58 -27.35
CA TYR A 491 21.98 -30.65 -27.93
C TYR A 491 20.49 -30.43 -27.59
N ALA A 492 19.60 -31.07 -28.35
CA ALA A 492 18.16 -31.05 -28.10
C ALA A 492 17.66 -32.41 -27.57
N VAL A 493 16.54 -32.38 -26.85
CA VAL A 493 15.69 -33.57 -26.62
C VAL A 493 14.32 -33.27 -27.23
N GLU A 494 13.96 -33.98 -28.29
CA GLU A 494 12.73 -33.79 -29.08
C GLU A 494 11.75 -34.97 -28.90
N GLY A 495 10.53 -34.82 -29.46
CA GLY A 495 9.53 -35.89 -29.48
C GLY A 495 8.87 -36.17 -28.14
N LEU A 496 9.02 -35.28 -27.16
CA LEU A 496 8.41 -35.40 -25.84
C LEU A 496 6.93 -34.98 -25.86
N HIS A 497 6.16 -35.50 -24.91
CA HIS A 497 4.77 -35.11 -24.64
C HIS A 497 4.63 -34.66 -23.18
N PRO A 498 5.27 -33.56 -22.77
CA PRO A 498 5.14 -33.02 -21.41
C PRO A 498 3.73 -32.45 -21.18
N ARG A 499 3.26 -32.49 -19.92
CA ARG A 499 2.36 -31.43 -19.45
C ARG A 499 3.16 -30.13 -19.38
N LEU A 500 2.59 -29.07 -19.92
CA LEU A 500 3.23 -27.76 -19.97
C LEU A 500 3.08 -27.01 -18.64
N TRP A 501 3.96 -26.05 -18.40
CA TRP A 501 3.84 -25.12 -17.29
C TRP A 501 2.97 -23.92 -17.71
N SER A 502 2.00 -23.57 -16.88
CA SER A 502 1.36 -22.25 -16.82
C SER A 502 1.06 -21.90 -15.35
N PRO A 503 0.63 -20.68 -15.05
CA PRO A 503 0.07 -20.36 -13.73
C PRO A 503 -1.16 -21.21 -13.37
N GLU A 504 -1.92 -21.69 -14.36
CA GLU A 504 -3.09 -22.54 -14.16
C GLU A 504 -2.83 -24.07 -14.14
N ASP A 505 -1.89 -24.61 -14.95
CA ASP A 505 -1.41 -26.01 -14.83
C ASP A 505 0.07 -26.03 -14.42
N PRO A 506 0.38 -26.52 -13.22
CA PRO A 506 2.06 -25.83 -12.06
C PRO A 506 3.44 -26.05 -12.64
N GLN A 507 3.50 -26.81 -13.74
CA GLN A 507 4.00 -28.15 -13.44
C GLN A 507 5.42 -28.46 -13.93
N LEU A 508 6.17 -29.15 -13.06
CA LEU A 508 7.64 -29.14 -13.01
C LEU A 508 8.24 -30.54 -13.20
N TYR A 509 9.50 -30.57 -13.65
CA TYR A 509 10.29 -31.77 -13.89
C TYR A 509 11.74 -31.57 -13.44
N ASN A 510 12.36 -32.66 -12.98
CA ASN A 510 13.77 -32.74 -12.64
C ASN A 510 14.60 -33.09 -13.88
N PHE A 511 15.29 -32.09 -14.41
CA PHE A 511 16.28 -32.27 -15.47
C PHE A 511 17.62 -32.65 -14.83
N ARG A 512 17.96 -33.93 -14.87
CA ARG A 512 19.19 -34.49 -14.28
C ARG A 512 20.24 -34.74 -15.35
N PHE A 513 21.39 -34.09 -15.20
CA PHE A 513 22.54 -34.18 -16.08
C PHE A 513 23.69 -34.87 -15.35
N SER A 514 24.33 -35.85 -15.98
CA SER A 514 25.37 -36.67 -15.34
C SER A 514 26.55 -36.94 -16.27
N THR A 515 27.77 -36.70 -15.78
CA THR A 515 29.03 -37.08 -16.46
C THR A 515 29.53 -38.46 -16.05
N GLY A 516 28.90 -39.07 -15.03
CA GLY A 516 29.39 -40.24 -14.31
C GLY A 516 30.26 -39.91 -13.10
N SER A 517 31.00 -38.79 -13.10
CA SER A 517 31.74 -38.27 -11.93
C SER A 517 30.97 -37.21 -11.16
N ASP A 518 30.13 -36.42 -11.85
CA ASP A 518 29.25 -35.41 -11.27
C ASP A 518 27.82 -35.63 -11.75
N THR A 519 26.84 -35.11 -11.01
CA THR A 519 25.43 -35.10 -11.38
C THR A 519 24.73 -33.88 -10.80
N VAL A 520 24.24 -33.02 -11.68
CA VAL A 520 23.40 -31.85 -11.36
C VAL A 520 21.95 -32.19 -11.64
N THR A 521 21.02 -31.68 -10.83
CA THR A 521 19.58 -31.74 -11.10
C THR A 521 19.03 -30.31 -11.02
N VAL A 522 18.36 -29.87 -12.08
CA VAL A 522 17.67 -28.58 -12.16
C VAL A 522 16.17 -28.83 -12.24
N CYS A 523 15.39 -28.17 -11.40
CA CYS A 523 13.93 -28.17 -11.49
C CYS A 523 13.48 -27.12 -12.51
N SER A 524 12.66 -27.48 -13.49
CA SER A 524 12.11 -26.53 -14.48
C SER A 524 10.81 -27.06 -15.11
N GLY A 525 10.16 -26.26 -15.96
CA GLY A 525 8.87 -26.57 -16.58
C GLY A 525 8.87 -26.32 -18.09
N PHE A 526 8.18 -27.17 -18.85
CA PHE A 526 8.07 -27.02 -20.31
C PHE A 526 7.05 -25.94 -20.66
N ARG A 527 7.49 -24.77 -21.10
CA ARG A 527 6.60 -23.69 -21.56
C ARG A 527 7.30 -22.71 -22.51
N THR A 528 6.54 -22.08 -23.40
CA THR A 528 7.02 -20.93 -24.20
C THR A 528 6.28 -19.66 -23.81
N PHE A 529 6.95 -18.51 -23.80
CA PHE A 529 6.31 -17.21 -23.59
C PHE A 529 6.90 -16.17 -24.55
N GLU A 530 6.08 -15.61 -25.43
CA GLU A 530 6.52 -14.79 -26.56
C GLU A 530 5.70 -13.49 -26.69
N ALA A 531 6.32 -12.43 -27.20
CA ALA A 531 5.64 -11.21 -27.64
C ALA A 531 5.51 -11.25 -29.17
N ARG A 532 4.27 -11.25 -29.70
CA ARG A 532 4.00 -11.34 -31.14
C ARG A 532 2.73 -10.56 -31.50
N ASP A 533 2.70 -9.92 -32.67
CA ASP A 533 1.54 -9.19 -33.21
C ASP A 533 0.91 -8.14 -32.27
N GLY A 534 1.68 -7.61 -31.31
CA GLY A 534 1.17 -6.68 -30.28
C GLY A 534 0.47 -7.34 -29.09
N PHE A 535 0.67 -8.63 -28.85
CA PHE A 535 0.14 -9.40 -27.72
C PHE A 535 1.20 -10.33 -27.11
N PHE A 536 1.02 -10.75 -25.86
CA PHE A 536 1.73 -11.91 -25.32
C PHE A 536 1.04 -13.22 -25.72
N TYR A 537 1.82 -14.28 -25.87
CA TYR A 537 1.33 -15.65 -25.98
C TYR A 537 2.08 -16.54 -24.97
N LEU A 538 1.35 -17.39 -24.24
CA LEU A 538 1.86 -18.46 -23.39
C LEU A 538 1.52 -19.79 -24.08
N ASN A 539 2.50 -20.66 -24.25
CA ASN A 539 2.34 -21.98 -24.89
C ASN A 539 1.68 -21.94 -26.28
N GLY A 540 1.85 -20.83 -27.02
CA GLY A 540 1.26 -20.57 -28.33
C GLY A 540 -0.13 -19.93 -28.32
N HIS A 541 -0.74 -19.74 -27.15
CA HIS A 541 -2.07 -19.17 -26.96
C HIS A 541 -1.98 -17.73 -26.42
N ARG A 542 -2.78 -16.78 -26.92
CA ARG A 542 -2.75 -15.37 -26.44
C ARG A 542 -2.95 -15.33 -24.93
N TYR A 543 -2.22 -14.50 -24.21
CA TYR A 543 -2.23 -14.55 -22.74
C TYR A 543 -2.38 -13.17 -22.11
N TRP A 544 -3.33 -13.03 -21.18
CA TRP A 544 -3.61 -11.78 -20.47
C TRP A 544 -3.05 -11.86 -19.06
N LEU A 545 -2.18 -10.91 -18.69
CA LEU A 545 -1.62 -10.80 -17.35
C LEU A 545 -2.66 -10.20 -16.39
N ARG A 546 -3.17 -11.04 -15.49
CA ARG A 546 -4.02 -10.69 -14.34
C ARG A 546 -3.10 -10.65 -13.12
N GLY A 547 -2.59 -9.48 -12.72
CA GLY A 547 -1.51 -9.47 -11.72
C GLY A 547 -1.51 -8.33 -10.73
N ALA A 548 -0.53 -8.38 -9.82
CA ALA A 548 -0.18 -7.28 -8.93
C ALA A 548 1.25 -7.39 -8.39
N ASN A 549 1.85 -6.24 -8.07
CA ASN A 549 3.18 -6.14 -7.47
C ASN A 549 3.17 -6.64 -6.03
N GLN A 550 4.17 -7.42 -5.63
CA GLN A 550 4.37 -7.83 -4.24
C GLN A 550 5.54 -7.06 -3.64
N THR A 551 5.52 -6.71 -2.35
CA THR A 551 6.70 -6.19 -1.63
C THR A 551 6.94 -6.98 -0.33
N ALA A 552 6.48 -8.23 -0.25
CA ALA A 552 6.63 -9.07 0.94
C ALA A 552 8.03 -9.72 1.01
N MET A 553 8.64 -10.05 -0.14
CA MET A 553 10.00 -10.57 -0.24
C MET A 553 11.05 -9.76 0.55
N PRO A 554 11.23 -8.43 0.38
CA PRO A 554 12.20 -7.68 1.19
C PRO A 554 11.91 -7.64 2.70
N LEU A 555 10.71 -8.02 3.13
CA LEU A 555 10.33 -8.11 4.55
C LEU A 555 10.62 -9.51 5.15
N GLY A 556 11.05 -10.46 4.31
CA GLY A 556 11.37 -11.85 4.65
C GLY A 556 12.05 -12.57 3.47
N PRO A 557 13.25 -12.14 3.04
CA PRO A 557 13.84 -12.57 1.76
C PRO A 557 14.16 -14.06 1.69
N ASN A 558 14.38 -14.68 2.86
CA ASN A 558 14.71 -16.09 3.02
C ASN A 558 13.59 -16.89 3.75
N ASP A 559 12.41 -16.29 4.01
CA ASP A 559 11.28 -17.00 4.62
C ASP A 559 10.42 -17.70 3.54
N GLY A 560 10.75 -18.96 3.27
CA GLY A 560 9.98 -19.81 2.35
C GLY A 560 8.51 -20.01 2.78
N ARG A 561 8.18 -19.93 4.08
CA ARG A 561 6.79 -20.02 4.54
C ARG A 561 6.00 -18.78 4.14
N LEU A 562 6.63 -17.60 4.21
CA LEU A 562 6.03 -16.35 3.74
C LEU A 562 5.93 -16.33 2.20
N ALA A 563 6.95 -16.81 1.50
CA ALA A 563 6.96 -16.93 0.04
C ALA A 563 5.79 -17.81 -0.47
N ASP A 564 5.73 -19.08 -0.04
CA ASP A 564 4.65 -20.00 -0.42
C ASP A 564 3.27 -19.42 -0.02
N ARG A 565 3.14 -18.85 1.19
CA ARG A 565 1.88 -18.30 1.69
C ARG A 565 1.41 -17.08 0.91
N PHE A 566 2.32 -16.18 0.52
CA PHE A 566 1.99 -14.99 -0.25
C PHE A 566 1.65 -15.36 -1.69
N CYS A 567 2.45 -16.21 -2.34
CA CYS A 567 2.17 -16.72 -3.68
C CYS A 567 0.81 -17.43 -3.74
N GLN A 568 0.49 -18.30 -2.77
CA GLN A 568 -0.82 -18.96 -2.70
C GLN A 568 -1.97 -17.96 -2.56
N LEU A 569 -1.84 -16.95 -1.68
CA LEU A 569 -2.88 -15.91 -1.55
C LEU A 569 -3.11 -15.15 -2.87
N MET A 570 -2.06 -14.90 -3.65
CA MET A 570 -2.16 -14.24 -4.96
C MET A 570 -2.86 -15.14 -6.00
N HIS A 571 -2.49 -16.42 -6.07
CA HIS A 571 -3.12 -17.42 -6.94
C HIS A 571 -4.59 -17.66 -6.57
N ASP A 572 -4.91 -17.74 -5.28
CA ASP A 572 -6.29 -17.85 -4.74
C ASP A 572 -7.15 -16.63 -5.13
N ALA A 573 -6.54 -15.47 -5.37
CA ALA A 573 -7.18 -14.26 -5.91
C ALA A 573 -7.30 -14.25 -7.45
N HIS A 574 -7.01 -15.37 -8.12
CA HIS A 574 -7.01 -15.56 -9.57
C HIS A 574 -5.98 -14.74 -10.35
N LEU A 575 -4.96 -14.23 -9.64
CA LEU A 575 -3.81 -13.58 -10.24
C LEU A 575 -2.90 -14.65 -10.85
N ASN A 576 -2.49 -14.42 -12.09
CA ASN A 576 -1.56 -15.29 -12.83
C ASN A 576 -0.18 -14.64 -13.03
N ALA A 577 0.02 -13.40 -12.56
CA ALA A 577 1.29 -12.69 -12.65
C ALA A 577 1.59 -11.80 -11.42
N THR A 578 2.87 -11.62 -11.13
CA THR A 578 3.43 -10.66 -10.18
C THR A 578 4.67 -9.99 -10.77
N ARG A 579 5.17 -8.95 -10.10
CA ARG A 579 6.43 -8.27 -10.42
C ARG A 579 7.27 -8.12 -9.15
N THR A 580 8.59 -8.20 -9.31
CA THR A 580 9.56 -8.15 -8.19
C THR A 580 9.84 -6.73 -7.68
N HIS A 581 8.94 -5.78 -7.87
CA HIS A 581 9.11 -4.43 -7.34
C HIS A 581 9.06 -4.48 -5.81
N THR A 582 10.05 -4.04 -5.04
CA THR A 582 11.02 -2.97 -5.30
C THR A 582 12.47 -3.48 -5.42
N VAL A 583 12.65 -4.80 -5.49
CA VAL A 583 13.94 -5.50 -5.31
C VAL A 583 13.90 -6.90 -5.95
N PRO A 584 14.97 -7.31 -6.68
CA PRO A 584 15.05 -8.62 -7.32
C PRO A 584 14.77 -9.80 -6.37
N PHE A 585 14.03 -10.82 -6.84
CA PHE A 585 13.70 -12.00 -6.04
C PHE A 585 14.93 -12.83 -5.66
N THR A 586 14.86 -13.46 -4.48
CA THR A 586 15.73 -14.57 -4.09
C THR A 586 15.23 -15.88 -4.71
N GLU A 587 16.09 -16.89 -4.81
CA GLU A 587 15.76 -18.26 -5.24
C GLU A 587 14.50 -18.78 -4.53
N THR A 588 14.42 -18.60 -3.20
CA THR A 588 13.27 -18.98 -2.34
C THR A 588 11.91 -18.48 -2.85
N TRP A 589 11.87 -17.25 -3.39
CA TRP A 589 10.62 -16.64 -3.90
C TRP A 589 10.33 -17.01 -5.36
N LEU A 590 11.35 -17.33 -6.15
CA LEU A 590 11.18 -17.88 -7.50
C LEU A 590 10.72 -19.34 -7.48
N GLU A 591 11.29 -20.18 -6.61
CA GLU A 591 10.79 -21.55 -6.41
C GLU A 591 9.32 -21.56 -5.95
N ALA A 592 8.93 -20.65 -5.05
CA ALA A 592 7.54 -20.53 -4.60
C ALA A 592 6.60 -20.15 -5.74
N ALA A 593 7.03 -19.24 -6.63
CA ALA A 593 6.28 -18.86 -7.82
C ALA A 593 6.18 -20.00 -8.87
N ASP A 594 7.26 -20.78 -9.05
CA ASP A 594 7.28 -21.99 -9.88
C ASP A 594 6.30 -23.05 -9.35
N ARG A 595 6.34 -23.35 -8.05
CA ARG A 595 5.53 -24.39 -7.38
C ARG A 595 4.04 -24.05 -7.31
N VAL A 596 3.70 -22.79 -7.04
CA VAL A 596 2.30 -22.35 -6.88
C VAL A 596 1.64 -22.08 -8.24
N GLY A 597 2.41 -21.74 -9.27
CA GLY A 597 1.86 -21.26 -10.53
C GLY A 597 1.53 -19.77 -10.45
N LEU A 598 2.56 -18.93 -10.42
CA LEU A 598 2.44 -17.48 -10.50
C LEU A 598 3.55 -16.93 -11.42
N GLY A 599 3.19 -16.27 -12.52
CA GLY A 599 4.17 -15.70 -13.45
C GLY A 599 4.93 -14.52 -12.84
N VAL A 600 6.23 -14.38 -13.12
CA VAL A 600 7.08 -13.32 -12.55
C VAL A 600 7.61 -12.39 -13.64
N SER A 601 7.42 -11.09 -13.47
CA SER A 601 8.18 -10.04 -14.15
C SER A 601 9.33 -9.60 -13.26
N TYR A 602 10.56 -9.91 -13.65
CA TYR A 602 11.74 -9.74 -12.81
C TYR A 602 12.44 -8.41 -13.10
N GLU A 603 12.43 -7.54 -12.10
CA GLU A 603 12.96 -6.17 -12.11
C GLU A 603 14.46 -6.14 -11.77
N GLY A 604 15.19 -5.24 -12.43
CA GLY A 604 16.60 -4.99 -12.13
C GLY A 604 16.88 -4.34 -10.77
N THR A 605 18.17 -4.12 -10.49
CA THR A 605 18.67 -3.87 -9.14
C THR A 605 18.68 -2.40 -8.70
N TRP A 606 18.42 -1.46 -9.61
CA TRP A 606 18.67 -0.02 -9.38
C TRP A 606 17.58 0.91 -9.92
N PRO A 607 16.38 0.94 -9.30
CA PRO A 607 15.31 1.87 -9.63
C PRO A 607 15.77 3.33 -9.81
N TRP A 608 15.11 4.05 -10.72
CA TRP A 608 15.41 5.44 -11.09
C TRP A 608 16.83 5.69 -11.64
N LEU A 609 17.54 4.65 -12.10
CA LEU A 609 18.84 4.76 -12.77
C LEU A 609 18.83 5.84 -13.87
N MET A 610 19.71 6.83 -13.75
CA MET A 610 19.85 7.95 -14.68
C MET A 610 18.62 8.87 -14.82
N ILE A 611 17.68 8.88 -13.86
CA ILE A 611 16.52 9.80 -13.84
C ILE A 611 16.92 11.29 -13.88
N GLU A 612 17.99 11.61 -13.15
CA GLU A 612 18.53 12.96 -13.06
C GLU A 612 19.19 13.42 -14.37
N SER A 613 19.27 14.73 -14.60
CA SER A 613 19.95 15.32 -15.78
C SER A 613 21.50 15.15 -15.78
N THR A 614 22.03 14.29 -14.91
CA THR A 614 23.44 13.93 -14.81
C THR A 614 23.71 12.53 -15.39
N MET A 615 24.95 12.06 -15.30
CA MET A 615 25.36 10.70 -15.65
C MET A 615 26.18 10.10 -14.49
N PRO A 616 25.93 8.84 -14.09
CA PRO A 616 26.84 8.06 -13.25
C PRO A 616 28.19 7.82 -13.97
N SER A 617 29.20 7.37 -13.22
CA SER A 617 30.48 6.95 -13.82
C SER A 617 30.31 5.65 -14.64
N GLN A 618 31.10 5.49 -15.70
CA GLN A 618 31.05 4.28 -16.52
C GLN A 618 31.30 3.01 -15.70
N THR A 619 32.25 3.04 -14.77
CA THR A 619 32.54 1.92 -13.85
C THR A 619 31.33 1.48 -13.03
N LEU A 620 30.49 2.43 -12.60
CA LEU A 620 29.29 2.15 -11.82
C LEU A 620 28.15 1.60 -12.69
N ILE A 621 28.02 2.08 -13.93
CA ILE A 621 27.15 1.50 -14.95
C ILE A 621 27.59 0.06 -15.29
N ASP A 622 28.90 -0.18 -15.41
CA ASP A 622 29.48 -1.50 -15.72
C ASP A 622 29.42 -2.47 -14.53
N LEU A 623 29.31 -1.98 -13.29
CA LEU A 623 29.02 -2.78 -12.10
C LEU A 623 27.55 -3.23 -12.09
N TRP A 624 26.61 -2.28 -12.19
CA TRP A 624 25.17 -2.56 -12.29
C TRP A 624 24.84 -3.51 -13.45
N ALA A 625 25.39 -3.23 -14.64
CA ALA A 625 25.14 -4.03 -15.83
C ALA A 625 25.71 -5.45 -15.71
N ARG A 626 26.76 -5.69 -14.91
CA ARG A 626 27.22 -7.06 -14.61
C ARG A 626 26.27 -7.73 -13.63
N GLU A 627 26.05 -7.13 -12.47
CA GLU A 627 25.17 -7.65 -11.42
C GLU A 627 23.80 -8.09 -11.97
N PHE A 628 23.15 -7.25 -12.79
CA PHE A 628 21.87 -7.60 -13.39
C PHE A 628 21.96 -8.76 -14.40
N LEU A 629 23.01 -8.80 -15.24
CA LEU A 629 23.22 -9.89 -16.19
C LEU A 629 23.63 -11.21 -15.50
N ASP A 630 24.26 -11.15 -14.34
CA ASP A 630 24.60 -12.32 -13.52
C ASP A 630 23.33 -12.91 -12.87
N LEU A 631 22.39 -12.06 -12.44
CA LEU A 631 21.03 -12.50 -12.02
C LEU A 631 20.26 -13.16 -13.18
N LEU A 632 20.42 -12.67 -14.41
CA LEU A 632 19.89 -13.35 -15.60
C LEU A 632 20.51 -14.75 -15.79
N HIS A 633 21.83 -14.88 -15.61
CA HIS A 633 22.51 -16.17 -15.70
C HIS A 633 22.03 -17.17 -14.65
N LYS A 634 21.80 -16.72 -13.40
CA LYS A 634 21.30 -17.56 -12.30
C LYS A 634 19.86 -18.03 -12.58
N TYR A 635 18.94 -17.10 -12.80
CA TYR A 635 17.50 -17.37 -12.71
C TYR A 635 16.80 -17.76 -14.03
N ARG A 636 17.50 -17.79 -15.17
CA ARG A 636 16.94 -18.17 -16.50
C ARG A 636 16.30 -19.56 -16.59
N ASN A 637 16.50 -20.46 -15.64
CA ASN A 637 15.89 -21.80 -15.63
C ASN A 637 14.48 -21.84 -15.00
N HIS A 638 14.03 -20.82 -14.26
CA HIS A 638 12.69 -20.81 -13.63
C HIS A 638 11.56 -20.66 -14.67
N PRO A 639 10.60 -21.60 -14.77
CA PRO A 639 9.48 -21.48 -15.70
C PRO A 639 8.49 -20.37 -15.35
N SER A 640 8.36 -19.99 -14.07
CA SER A 640 7.53 -18.85 -13.63
C SER A 640 7.98 -17.53 -14.22
N LEU A 641 9.27 -17.36 -14.49
CA LEU A 641 9.84 -16.13 -15.00
C LEU A 641 9.29 -15.85 -16.41
N LEU A 642 8.36 -14.90 -16.55
CA LEU A 642 7.71 -14.55 -17.82
C LEU A 642 8.44 -13.43 -18.55
N LEU A 643 8.87 -12.40 -17.81
CA LEU A 643 9.39 -11.14 -18.35
C LEU A 643 10.66 -10.72 -17.60
N TRP A 644 11.62 -10.16 -18.34
CA TRP A 644 12.71 -9.38 -17.75
C TRP A 644 12.39 -7.89 -17.86
N THR A 645 12.29 -7.19 -16.73
CA THR A 645 12.12 -5.74 -16.67
C THR A 645 13.45 -5.12 -16.28
N VAL A 646 14.11 -4.38 -17.18
CA VAL A 646 15.49 -3.92 -16.93
C VAL A 646 15.61 -3.04 -15.68
N ASN A 647 14.60 -2.20 -15.43
CA ASN A 647 14.60 -1.30 -14.28
C ASN A 647 13.20 -0.69 -14.00
N ASN A 648 13.10 0.20 -13.01
CA ASN A 648 11.89 0.98 -12.72
C ASN A 648 12.07 2.49 -12.89
N GLU A 649 11.20 3.12 -13.68
CA GLU A 649 11.03 4.57 -13.78
C GLU A 649 12.33 5.36 -14.01
N MET A 650 13.23 4.83 -14.84
CA MET A 650 14.45 5.56 -15.23
C MET A 650 14.14 6.92 -15.87
N LYS A 651 12.96 7.08 -16.49
CA LYS A 651 12.27 8.33 -16.89
C LYS A 651 13.04 9.43 -17.67
N PHE A 652 14.33 9.28 -17.95
CA PHE A 652 15.14 10.24 -18.71
C PHE A 652 14.63 10.45 -20.14
N TYR A 653 13.94 9.46 -20.71
CA TYR A 653 13.32 9.55 -22.03
C TYR A 653 12.17 10.58 -22.08
N ASP A 654 11.48 10.78 -20.95
CA ASP A 654 10.48 11.83 -20.76
C ASP A 654 11.12 13.12 -20.22
N ASN A 655 11.86 13.01 -19.12
CA ASN A 655 12.20 14.13 -18.24
C ASN A 655 13.54 14.83 -18.52
N ASP A 656 14.54 14.15 -19.09
CA ASP A 656 15.84 14.78 -19.36
C ASP A 656 15.69 15.77 -20.53
N PRO A 657 15.93 17.08 -20.36
CA PRO A 657 15.67 18.07 -21.41
C PRO A 657 16.66 17.97 -22.58
N ASP A 658 17.82 17.35 -22.39
CA ASP A 658 18.86 17.19 -23.41
C ASP A 658 18.60 15.93 -24.23
N ILE A 659 18.24 16.13 -25.50
CA ILE A 659 17.87 15.02 -26.40
C ILE A 659 19.05 14.10 -26.74
N GLU A 660 20.30 14.60 -26.77
CA GLU A 660 21.45 13.76 -27.08
C GLU A 660 21.95 12.99 -25.85
N ARG A 661 21.88 13.60 -24.64
CA ARG A 661 22.08 12.85 -23.39
C ARG A 661 21.00 11.79 -23.20
N ALA A 662 19.73 12.09 -23.45
CA ALA A 662 18.66 11.10 -23.41
C ALA A 662 18.90 9.94 -24.41
N LYS A 663 19.35 10.24 -25.65
CA LYS A 663 19.76 9.21 -26.62
C LYS A 663 20.98 8.41 -26.18
N LEU A 664 21.94 9.00 -25.47
CA LEU A 664 23.08 8.28 -24.90
C LEU A 664 22.61 7.29 -23.82
N LYS A 665 21.76 7.73 -22.88
CA LYS A 665 21.14 6.87 -21.86
C LYS A 665 20.36 5.71 -22.49
N MET A 666 19.54 5.98 -23.52
CA MET A 666 18.85 4.93 -24.30
C MET A 666 19.83 3.91 -24.90
N ARG A 667 20.95 4.35 -25.49
CA ARG A 667 21.97 3.45 -26.08
C ARG A 667 22.68 2.59 -25.04
N ILE A 668 22.92 3.11 -23.83
CA ILE A 668 23.52 2.36 -22.72
C ILE A 668 22.62 1.21 -22.30
N ILE A 669 21.34 1.48 -22.00
CA ILE A 669 20.37 0.43 -21.66
C ILE A 669 20.19 -0.56 -22.82
N SER A 670 20.15 -0.09 -24.07
CA SER A 670 20.07 -0.97 -25.24
C SER A 670 21.27 -1.91 -25.41
N ALA A 671 22.46 -1.52 -24.98
CA ALA A 671 23.63 -2.41 -24.94
C ALA A 671 23.46 -3.52 -23.89
N VAL A 672 22.80 -3.24 -22.76
CA VAL A 672 22.42 -4.26 -21.77
C VAL A 672 21.35 -5.19 -22.34
N VAL A 673 20.27 -4.67 -22.93
CA VAL A 673 19.20 -5.50 -23.56
C VAL A 673 19.78 -6.45 -24.61
N LYS A 674 20.71 -5.99 -25.45
CA LYS A 674 21.40 -6.82 -26.45
C LYS A 674 22.25 -7.94 -25.83
N ARG A 675 22.75 -7.77 -24.60
CA ARG A 675 23.41 -8.85 -23.81
C ARG A 675 22.39 -9.75 -23.12
N MET A 676 21.29 -9.22 -22.59
CA MET A 676 20.21 -10.02 -22.00
C MET A 676 19.71 -11.08 -22.99
N ARG A 677 19.42 -10.69 -24.24
CA ARG A 677 18.98 -11.61 -25.30
C ARG A 677 20.02 -12.67 -25.72
N GLN A 678 21.29 -12.52 -25.32
CA GLN A 678 22.34 -13.55 -25.51
C GLN A 678 22.35 -14.56 -24.37
N ILE A 679 22.12 -14.10 -23.14
CA ILE A 679 22.07 -14.92 -21.91
C ILE A 679 20.78 -15.74 -21.86
N ASP A 680 19.67 -15.11 -22.21
CA ASP A 680 18.33 -15.68 -22.29
C ASP A 680 17.56 -15.14 -23.51
N PRO A 681 17.48 -15.91 -24.60
CA PRO A 681 16.67 -15.57 -25.77
C PRO A 681 15.19 -16.01 -25.64
N THR A 682 14.76 -16.56 -24.49
CA THR A 682 13.47 -17.28 -24.36
C THR A 682 12.33 -16.44 -23.77
N ARG A 683 12.56 -15.17 -23.43
CA ARG A 683 11.62 -14.29 -22.72
C ARG A 683 11.61 -12.87 -23.32
N PRO A 684 10.45 -12.18 -23.37
CA PRO A 684 10.39 -10.77 -23.76
C PRO A 684 11.03 -9.85 -22.72
N VAL A 685 11.53 -8.69 -23.17
CA VAL A 685 12.16 -7.67 -22.32
C VAL A 685 11.29 -6.40 -22.24
N VAL A 686 10.98 -5.95 -21.03
CA VAL A 686 10.46 -4.61 -20.74
C VAL A 686 11.65 -3.69 -20.49
N PHE A 687 11.80 -2.64 -21.31
CA PHE A 687 13.00 -1.77 -21.31
C PHE A 687 13.20 -0.97 -20.02
N ASP A 688 12.09 -0.58 -19.38
CA ASP A 688 12.01 0.11 -18.09
C ASP A 688 10.53 0.06 -17.68
N SER A 689 10.24 -0.07 -16.38
CA SER A 689 8.87 0.11 -15.89
C SER A 689 8.46 1.58 -16.09
N ASN A 690 7.23 1.82 -16.51
CA ASN A 690 6.69 3.12 -16.94
C ASN A 690 7.29 3.65 -18.27
N TYR A 691 7.80 2.76 -19.15
CA TYR A 691 8.28 3.13 -20.50
C TYR A 691 7.33 2.76 -21.64
N HIS A 692 7.00 3.76 -22.45
CA HIS A 692 6.26 3.61 -23.71
C HIS A 692 7.03 4.30 -24.84
N ARG A 693 7.08 3.67 -26.03
CA ARG A 693 7.85 4.18 -27.19
C ARG A 693 7.30 5.50 -27.76
N GLY A 694 7.73 6.61 -27.19
CA GLY A 694 7.35 7.96 -27.60
C GLY A 694 7.96 8.43 -28.93
N LYS A 695 7.27 9.36 -29.61
CA LYS A 695 7.72 9.95 -30.90
C LYS A 695 8.97 10.85 -30.79
N ARG A 696 9.42 11.17 -29.57
CA ARG A 696 10.46 12.18 -29.24
C ARG A 696 11.77 12.03 -30.03
N PHE A 697 12.23 10.81 -30.24
CA PHE A 697 13.53 10.52 -30.88
C PHE A 697 13.44 10.23 -32.39
N GLY A 698 12.23 10.13 -32.94
CA GLY A 698 11.97 9.80 -34.34
C GLY A 698 12.18 8.32 -34.69
N ALA A 699 11.43 7.82 -35.67
CA ALA A 699 11.42 6.41 -36.08
C ALA A 699 12.74 5.90 -36.71
N GLY A 700 13.72 6.78 -36.97
CA GLY A 700 15.06 6.38 -37.38
C GLY A 700 15.91 5.85 -36.22
N PHE A 701 15.81 6.47 -35.04
CA PHE A 701 16.60 6.13 -33.86
C PHE A 701 16.30 4.71 -33.34
N PHE A 702 15.01 4.35 -33.33
CA PHE A 702 14.52 3.02 -32.95
C PHE A 702 14.83 1.89 -33.98
N LYS A 703 15.70 2.15 -34.97
CA LYS A 703 16.29 1.11 -35.83
C LYS A 703 17.68 0.66 -35.34
N GLU A 704 18.34 1.48 -34.54
CA GLU A 704 19.67 1.23 -33.98
C GLU A 704 19.58 0.80 -32.50
N VAL A 705 18.54 1.27 -31.82
CA VAL A 705 18.23 1.04 -30.42
C VAL A 705 17.20 -0.08 -30.29
N ASP A 706 17.62 -1.16 -29.64
CA ASP A 706 16.73 -2.16 -29.04
C ASP A 706 16.21 -1.58 -27.72
N ASP A 707 14.93 -1.19 -27.72
CA ASP A 707 14.15 -0.65 -26.60
C ASP A 707 13.14 -1.69 -26.09
N GLY A 708 13.54 -2.97 -26.06
CA GLY A 708 12.70 -4.07 -25.59
C GLY A 708 11.47 -4.30 -26.47
N ASP A 709 10.54 -5.10 -25.98
CA ASP A 709 9.43 -5.66 -26.76
C ASP A 709 8.07 -5.04 -26.39
N VAL A 710 7.98 -4.42 -25.21
CA VAL A 710 6.72 -4.10 -24.50
C VAL A 710 6.58 -2.59 -24.28
N ASP A 711 5.36 -2.06 -24.35
CA ASP A 711 5.02 -0.74 -23.82
C ASP A 711 4.34 -0.88 -22.45
N ASP A 712 4.79 -0.06 -21.50
CA ASP A 712 4.31 -0.01 -20.13
C ASP A 712 4.01 1.43 -19.67
N ILE A 713 2.95 1.60 -18.90
CA ILE A 713 2.46 2.88 -18.39
C ILE A 713 1.95 2.68 -16.96
N HIS A 714 2.52 3.41 -16.00
CA HIS A 714 1.95 3.46 -14.64
C HIS A 714 0.78 4.45 -14.60
N MET A 715 -0.27 4.17 -13.81
CA MET A 715 -1.39 5.10 -13.63
C MET A 715 -2.11 4.88 -12.30
N TYR A 716 -2.52 5.97 -11.66
CA TYR A 716 -2.95 6.02 -10.27
C TYR A 716 -4.32 6.71 -10.05
N PRO A 717 -5.43 6.26 -10.68
CA PRO A 717 -6.71 6.95 -10.65
C PRO A 717 -7.31 7.10 -9.25
N ASN A 718 -7.94 8.25 -8.99
CA ASN A 718 -8.44 8.69 -7.70
C ASN A 718 -7.41 8.72 -6.54
N TRP A 719 -6.12 8.49 -6.80
CA TRP A 719 -5.04 8.59 -5.80
C TRP A 719 -4.02 9.70 -6.10
N TYR A 720 -3.44 9.66 -7.31
CA TYR A 720 -2.63 10.74 -7.86
C TYR A 720 -3.25 11.35 -9.14
N ASP A 721 -3.95 10.53 -9.93
CA ASP A 721 -4.56 10.93 -11.20
C ASP A 721 -6.07 11.17 -11.09
N ASN A 722 -6.68 11.46 -12.25
CA ASN A 722 -8.12 11.63 -12.47
C ASN A 722 -8.98 10.41 -12.06
N SER A 723 -10.28 10.49 -12.33
CA SER A 723 -11.28 9.48 -11.95
C SER A 723 -11.06 8.09 -12.58
N ILE A 724 -11.41 7.03 -11.84
CA ILE A 724 -11.62 5.68 -12.41
C ILE A 724 -12.66 5.69 -13.54
N PHE A 725 -13.65 6.59 -13.50
CA PHE A 725 -14.69 6.70 -14.52
C PHE A 725 -14.14 7.19 -15.87
N ASP A 726 -12.97 7.83 -15.88
CA ASP A 726 -12.26 8.25 -17.10
C ASP A 726 -11.48 7.10 -17.77
N GLN A 727 -11.66 5.85 -17.31
CA GLN A 727 -11.15 4.62 -17.92
C GLN A 727 -12.27 3.70 -18.45
N PHE A 728 -13.54 4.09 -18.30
CA PHE A 728 -14.69 3.21 -18.57
C PHE A 728 -15.01 3.04 -20.07
N LYS A 729 -14.22 3.60 -20.99
CA LYS A 729 -14.48 3.58 -22.44
C LYS A 729 -13.26 3.12 -23.25
N GLY A 730 -12.21 2.62 -22.60
CA GLY A 730 -10.98 2.13 -23.25
C GLY A 730 -9.93 3.22 -23.47
N GLU A 731 -9.92 4.23 -22.59
CA GLU A 731 -9.03 5.38 -22.68
C GLU A 731 -7.54 5.01 -22.56
N PHE A 732 -7.20 3.91 -21.89
CA PHE A 732 -5.82 3.45 -21.72
C PHE A 732 -5.23 2.92 -23.04
N GLN A 733 -5.86 1.92 -23.68
CA GLN A 733 -5.41 1.44 -24.99
C GLN A 733 -5.46 2.55 -26.06
N ALA A 734 -6.45 3.45 -25.98
CA ALA A 734 -6.63 4.53 -26.95
C ALA A 734 -5.53 5.62 -26.87
N ARG A 735 -4.84 5.74 -25.74
CA ARG A 735 -3.71 6.68 -25.54
C ARG A 735 -2.35 6.07 -25.81
N TYR A 736 -2.16 4.78 -25.48
CA TYR A 736 -0.83 4.18 -25.30
C TYR A 736 -0.53 2.94 -26.16
N LYS A 737 -1.46 2.44 -26.98
CA LYS A 737 -1.21 1.24 -27.80
C LYS A 737 -0.40 1.56 -29.07
N ASN A 738 0.86 1.15 -29.12
CA ASN A 738 1.62 1.09 -30.38
C ASN A 738 1.33 -0.18 -31.19
N GLU A 739 1.71 -0.16 -32.46
CA GLU A 739 1.73 -1.32 -33.34
C GLU A 739 2.85 -2.30 -32.94
N GLY A 740 2.60 -3.61 -33.08
CA GLY A 740 3.58 -4.68 -32.82
C GLY A 740 3.97 -4.96 -31.36
N ARG A 741 3.93 -3.97 -30.46
CA ARG A 741 4.29 -4.09 -29.03
C ARG A 741 3.09 -4.48 -28.17
N PRO A 742 3.19 -5.46 -27.23
CA PRO A 742 2.20 -5.64 -26.17
C PRO A 742 2.12 -4.37 -25.32
N LEU A 743 0.90 -3.93 -24.99
CA LEU A 743 0.67 -2.85 -24.02
C LEU A 743 0.23 -3.46 -22.70
N ILE A 744 0.92 -3.13 -21.61
CA ILE A 744 0.52 -3.47 -20.24
C ILE A 744 0.59 -2.25 -19.33
N SER A 745 0.19 -2.45 -18.08
CA SER A 745 0.67 -1.66 -16.96
C SER A 745 1.38 -2.55 -15.94
N GLN A 746 2.57 -2.17 -15.51
CA GLN A 746 3.30 -2.80 -14.40
C GLN A 746 2.97 -2.16 -13.05
N GLU A 747 2.28 -1.01 -12.99
CA GLU A 747 1.79 -0.39 -11.74
C GLU A 747 0.45 0.36 -11.87
N MET A 748 -0.56 -0.10 -11.14
CA MET A 748 -1.83 0.61 -10.98
C MET A 748 -2.36 0.57 -9.53
N SER A 749 -2.13 1.63 -8.74
CA SER A 749 -2.68 1.76 -7.38
C SER A 749 -3.84 2.75 -7.30
N THR A 750 -4.69 2.49 -6.32
CA THR A 750 -5.79 3.37 -5.91
C THR A 750 -5.83 3.57 -4.39
N GLY A 751 -4.86 3.05 -3.63
CA GLY A 751 -4.86 3.19 -2.16
C GLY A 751 -3.68 2.56 -1.43
N TYR A 752 -3.16 3.29 -0.43
CA TYR A 752 -2.16 2.79 0.54
C TYR A 752 -2.77 2.72 1.94
N SER A 753 -2.89 1.50 2.48
CA SER A 753 -3.36 1.23 3.85
C SER A 753 -2.23 0.74 4.76
N ASN A 754 -2.26 1.14 6.03
CA ASN A 754 -1.44 0.57 7.09
C ASN A 754 -1.73 -0.94 7.29
N ASN A 755 -0.70 -1.77 7.43
CA ASN A 755 -0.81 -3.23 7.52
C ASN A 755 -1.25 -3.78 8.88
N GLU A 756 -1.28 -2.98 9.95
CA GLU A 756 -1.80 -3.45 11.24
C GLU A 756 -3.30 -3.15 11.38
N THR A 757 -3.69 -1.92 11.04
CA THR A 757 -4.99 -1.33 11.41
C THR A 757 -5.97 -1.24 10.25
N GLY A 758 -5.51 -0.83 9.06
CA GLY A 758 -6.33 -0.61 7.86
C GLY A 758 -6.64 0.86 7.57
N HIS A 759 -6.20 1.80 8.42
CA HIS A 759 -6.25 3.23 8.11
C HIS A 759 -5.37 3.55 6.89
N PRO A 760 -5.54 4.72 6.25
CA PRO A 760 -4.58 5.21 5.26
C PRO A 760 -3.17 5.30 5.85
N VAL A 761 -2.14 5.15 5.02
CA VAL A 761 -0.74 5.36 5.44
C VAL A 761 -0.55 6.81 5.90
N ARG A 762 -0.15 7.01 7.16
CA ARG A 762 -0.10 8.28 7.91
C ARG A 762 0.38 9.49 7.10
N PHE A 763 1.47 9.34 6.36
CA PHE A 763 2.01 10.40 5.50
C PHE A 763 1.00 10.93 4.47
N TYR A 764 0.22 10.06 3.83
CA TYR A 764 -0.78 10.48 2.85
C TYR A 764 -1.94 11.24 3.49
N THR A 765 -2.30 10.93 4.74
CA THR A 765 -3.26 11.72 5.51
C THR A 765 -2.72 13.12 5.77
N PHE A 766 -1.61 13.28 6.50
CA PHE A 766 -1.16 14.60 6.96
C PHE A 766 -0.46 15.47 5.90
N VAL A 767 0.23 14.84 4.93
CA VAL A 767 1.06 15.54 3.91
C VAL A 767 0.42 15.59 2.53
N HIS A 768 -0.40 14.60 2.13
CA HIS A 768 -0.92 14.51 0.75
C HIS A 768 -2.44 14.76 0.63
N GLN A 769 -3.18 14.65 1.74
CA GLN A 769 -4.65 14.82 1.87
C GLN A 769 -5.53 14.00 0.89
N THR A 770 -4.95 13.10 0.07
CA THR A 770 -5.71 12.20 -0.85
C THR A 770 -6.73 11.33 -0.11
N PRO A 771 -6.43 10.71 1.06
CA PRO A 771 -7.44 9.99 1.83
C PRO A 771 -8.64 10.86 2.23
N GLN A 772 -8.42 12.15 2.50
CA GLN A 772 -9.47 13.12 2.82
C GLN A 772 -10.32 13.52 1.60
N ALA A 773 -9.85 13.33 0.36
CA ALA A 773 -10.71 13.40 -0.82
C ALA A 773 -11.69 12.21 -0.86
N LEU A 774 -11.21 11.01 -0.54
CA LEU A 774 -11.96 9.75 -0.62
C LEU A 774 -12.96 9.54 0.54
N VAL A 775 -12.58 9.92 1.78
CA VAL A 775 -13.39 9.70 3.01
C VAL A 775 -13.33 10.85 4.02
N GLY A 776 -12.79 12.02 3.67
CA GLY A 776 -12.78 13.20 4.55
C GLY A 776 -12.14 12.95 5.91
N LYS A 777 -12.81 13.40 6.98
CA LYS A 777 -12.33 13.25 8.37
C LYS A 777 -12.29 11.80 8.85
N TYR A 778 -12.84 10.83 8.11
CA TYR A 778 -12.71 9.40 8.42
C TYR A 778 -11.36 8.81 8.00
N ALA A 779 -10.42 9.62 7.50
CA ALA A 779 -9.04 9.23 7.18
C ALA A 779 -8.05 9.26 8.38
N TYR A 780 -8.45 9.82 9.52
CA TYR A 780 -7.58 9.99 10.71
C TYR A 780 -7.62 8.76 11.63
N ASP A 781 -6.58 8.63 12.46
CA ASP A 781 -6.31 7.48 13.36
C ASP A 781 -7.37 7.26 14.47
N TYR A 782 -8.35 8.16 14.61
CA TYR A 782 -9.48 8.05 15.53
C TYR A 782 -10.76 7.46 14.89
N ALA A 783 -10.84 7.37 13.56
CA ALA A 783 -12.05 6.98 12.82
C ALA A 783 -12.09 5.48 12.47
N ASP A 784 -13.23 4.96 12.00
CA ASP A 784 -13.33 3.57 11.54
C ASP A 784 -12.62 3.39 10.19
N PRO A 785 -11.54 2.57 10.10
CA PRO A 785 -10.87 2.30 8.83
C PRO A 785 -11.75 1.53 7.84
N SER A 786 -12.89 0.96 8.24
CA SER A 786 -13.83 0.27 7.33
C SER A 786 -14.30 1.17 6.18
N LEU A 787 -14.46 2.48 6.41
CA LEU A 787 -14.90 3.45 5.41
C LEU A 787 -13.83 3.66 4.33
N PHE A 788 -12.56 3.74 4.74
CA PHE A 788 -11.42 3.80 3.82
C PHE A 788 -11.24 2.50 3.06
N LEU A 789 -11.23 1.35 3.76
CA LEU A 789 -11.08 0.02 3.15
C LEU A 789 -12.21 -0.31 2.16
N THR A 790 -13.44 0.12 2.44
CA THR A 790 -14.58 -0.02 1.52
C THR A 790 -14.40 0.86 0.28
N THR A 791 -13.97 2.12 0.46
CA THR A 791 -13.72 3.02 -0.66
C THR A 791 -12.58 2.51 -1.54
N HIS A 792 -11.46 2.07 -0.95
CA HIS A 792 -10.32 1.45 -1.62
C HIS A 792 -10.74 0.19 -2.40
N ALA A 793 -11.45 -0.73 -1.75
CA ALA A 793 -11.95 -1.96 -2.39
C ALA A 793 -12.86 -1.68 -3.60
N PHE A 794 -13.66 -0.61 -3.56
CA PHE A 794 -14.47 -0.16 -4.68
C PHE A 794 -13.60 0.32 -5.85
N ILE A 795 -12.70 1.29 -5.63
CA ILE A 795 -11.92 1.90 -6.72
C ILE A 795 -10.90 0.94 -7.35
N THR A 796 -10.26 0.04 -6.60
CA THR A 796 -9.36 -0.96 -7.21
C THR A 796 -10.12 -1.95 -8.10
N LYS A 797 -11.30 -2.41 -7.65
CA LYS A 797 -12.16 -3.36 -8.38
C LYS A 797 -12.69 -2.76 -9.67
N GLU A 798 -13.28 -1.57 -9.61
CA GLU A 798 -13.84 -0.90 -10.79
C GLU A 798 -12.76 -0.61 -11.84
N LEU A 799 -11.54 -0.27 -11.40
CA LEU A 799 -10.38 -0.05 -12.27
C LEU A 799 -9.91 -1.33 -12.95
N ALA A 800 -9.74 -2.43 -12.20
CA ALA A 800 -9.37 -3.73 -12.73
C ALA A 800 -10.40 -4.26 -13.75
N GLU A 801 -11.68 -4.10 -13.44
CA GLU A 801 -12.77 -4.46 -14.34
C GLU A 801 -12.85 -3.58 -15.58
N ALA A 802 -12.51 -2.30 -15.49
CA ALA A 802 -12.46 -1.39 -16.64
C ALA A 802 -11.49 -1.91 -17.70
N PHE A 803 -10.21 -2.11 -17.37
CA PHE A 803 -9.23 -2.56 -18.36
C PHE A 803 -9.56 -3.93 -18.96
N ARG A 804 -10.06 -4.88 -18.17
CA ARG A 804 -10.48 -6.18 -18.72
C ARG A 804 -11.66 -6.05 -19.68
N ARG A 805 -12.66 -5.20 -19.38
CA ARG A 805 -13.90 -5.07 -20.19
C ARG A 805 -13.79 -4.14 -21.40
N THR A 806 -12.91 -3.13 -21.40
CA THR A 806 -12.74 -2.19 -22.53
C THR A 806 -11.44 -2.34 -23.31
N ASP A 807 -10.33 -2.71 -22.67
CA ASP A 807 -8.99 -2.57 -23.25
C ASP A 807 -8.52 -3.86 -23.94
N SER A 808 -9.34 -4.35 -24.87
CA SER A 808 -9.13 -5.61 -25.61
C SER A 808 -7.85 -5.69 -26.46
N LEU A 809 -7.16 -4.56 -26.67
CA LEU A 809 -5.87 -4.51 -27.37
C LEU A 809 -4.68 -4.44 -26.41
N ALA A 810 -4.90 -4.32 -25.10
CA ALA A 810 -3.86 -4.53 -24.08
C ALA A 810 -3.56 -6.04 -23.89
N SER A 811 -2.55 -6.33 -23.09
CA SER A 811 -2.10 -7.69 -22.73
C SER A 811 -2.06 -7.96 -21.23
N GLY A 812 -2.55 -7.03 -20.40
CA GLY A 812 -2.68 -7.23 -18.96
C GLY A 812 -2.35 -6.00 -18.10
N THR A 813 -2.61 -6.13 -16.80
CA THR A 813 -2.30 -5.12 -15.78
C THR A 813 -1.78 -5.78 -14.50
N LEU A 814 -0.74 -5.19 -13.91
CA LEU A 814 -0.22 -5.52 -12.59
C LEU A 814 -0.57 -4.37 -11.64
N HIS A 815 -1.55 -4.58 -10.78
CA HIS A 815 -1.96 -3.58 -9.80
C HIS A 815 -0.87 -3.31 -8.77
N PHE A 816 -0.88 -2.11 -8.21
CA PHE A 816 0.11 -1.63 -7.25
C PHE A 816 -0.59 -1.34 -5.91
N ALA A 817 -0.04 -1.65 -4.75
CA ALA A 817 0.84 -2.80 -4.48
C ALA A 817 0.02 -3.79 -3.67
N ALA A 818 0.09 -5.10 -3.97
CA ALA A 818 -0.79 -6.11 -3.36
C ALA A 818 -0.67 -6.15 -1.82
N ILE A 819 0.44 -5.66 -1.26
CA ILE A 819 0.61 -5.47 0.18
C ILE A 819 -0.43 -4.54 0.83
N THR A 820 -1.09 -3.65 0.09
CA THR A 820 -2.20 -2.83 0.60
C THR A 820 -3.53 -3.60 0.68
N TRP A 821 -3.52 -4.88 0.29
CA TRP A 821 -4.66 -5.78 0.34
C TRP A 821 -4.60 -6.78 1.49
N PHE A 822 -3.56 -6.74 2.33
CA PHE A 822 -3.40 -7.63 3.47
C PHE A 822 -2.97 -6.89 4.75
N ARG A 823 -3.39 -7.41 5.90
CA ARG A 823 -2.76 -7.16 7.18
C ARG A 823 -1.47 -7.96 7.31
N ASN A 824 -0.52 -7.48 8.11
CA ASN A 824 0.69 -8.19 8.55
C ASN A 824 1.49 -8.90 7.43
N VAL A 825 1.78 -8.20 6.31
CA VAL A 825 2.45 -8.76 5.11
C VAL A 825 3.84 -9.36 5.34
N TYR A 826 4.45 -9.10 6.49
CA TYR A 826 5.77 -9.55 6.96
C TYR A 826 5.71 -10.83 7.81
N SER A 827 4.62 -11.60 7.78
CA SER A 827 4.40 -12.72 8.71
C SER A 827 3.48 -13.80 8.13
N ALA A 828 4.05 -14.96 7.78
CA ALA A 828 3.30 -16.11 7.26
C ALA A 828 2.14 -16.56 8.19
N ASP A 829 2.37 -16.49 9.51
CA ASP A 829 1.41 -16.91 10.54
C ASP A 829 0.27 -15.90 10.79
N SER A 830 0.38 -14.65 10.33
CA SER A 830 -0.59 -13.60 10.64
C SER A 830 -1.06 -12.72 9.47
N ILE A 831 -0.54 -12.97 8.26
CA ILE A 831 -1.01 -12.34 7.03
C ILE A 831 -2.50 -12.65 6.76
N GLN A 832 -3.31 -11.60 6.57
CA GLN A 832 -4.77 -11.74 6.46
C GLN A 832 -5.40 -10.72 5.49
N PRO A 833 -6.25 -11.14 4.53
CA PRO A 833 -6.93 -10.24 3.59
C PRO A 833 -7.70 -9.04 4.18
N TYR A 834 -7.63 -7.91 3.49
CA TYR A 834 -8.55 -6.76 3.58
C TYR A 834 -9.72 -6.90 2.58
N PRO A 835 -10.81 -6.12 2.68
CA PRO A 835 -11.93 -6.16 1.73
C PRO A 835 -11.53 -6.04 0.25
N VAL A 836 -10.49 -5.26 -0.06
CA VAL A 836 -9.96 -5.08 -1.42
C VAL A 836 -9.43 -6.38 -2.03
N TYR A 837 -8.89 -7.32 -1.25
CA TYR A 837 -8.48 -8.64 -1.73
C TYR A 837 -9.65 -9.41 -2.35
N TYR A 838 -10.77 -9.50 -1.63
CA TYR A 838 -11.99 -10.18 -2.11
C TYR A 838 -12.67 -9.42 -3.26
N ALA A 839 -12.46 -8.10 -3.35
CA ALA A 839 -12.90 -7.29 -4.47
C ALA A 839 -12.07 -7.59 -5.74
N MET A 840 -10.75 -7.73 -5.60
CA MET A 840 -9.83 -8.11 -6.68
C MET A 840 -10.01 -9.56 -7.11
N GLN A 841 -10.24 -10.49 -6.18
CA GLN A 841 -10.59 -11.89 -6.48
C GLN A 841 -11.80 -11.97 -7.44
N LYS A 842 -12.85 -11.16 -7.21
CA LYS A 842 -13.98 -11.05 -8.14
C LYS A 842 -13.57 -10.45 -9.49
N ALA A 843 -12.81 -9.36 -9.50
CA ALA A 843 -12.37 -8.68 -10.72
C ALA A 843 -11.39 -9.52 -11.57
N MET A 844 -10.68 -10.47 -10.97
CA MET A 844 -9.60 -11.25 -11.61
C MET A 844 -9.97 -12.71 -11.96
N GLN A 845 -11.21 -13.15 -11.72
CA GLN A 845 -11.71 -14.46 -12.20
C GLN A 845 -11.35 -14.68 -13.70
N PRO A 846 -10.80 -15.85 -14.11
CA PRO A 846 -10.38 -16.08 -15.50
C PRO A 846 -11.53 -15.84 -16.49
N LEU A 847 -12.71 -16.38 -16.18
CA LEU A 847 -13.98 -15.91 -16.71
C LEU A 847 -14.56 -14.82 -15.79
N LEU A 848 -14.63 -13.58 -16.27
CA LEU A 848 -15.18 -12.44 -15.54
C LEU A 848 -16.55 -12.04 -16.09
N VAL A 849 -17.55 -11.91 -15.20
CA VAL A 849 -18.74 -11.08 -15.43
C VAL A 849 -18.56 -9.72 -14.75
N SER A 850 -18.67 -8.63 -15.52
CA SER A 850 -18.52 -7.26 -15.05
C SER A 850 -19.74 -6.41 -15.41
N GLY A 851 -20.32 -5.72 -14.42
CA GLY A 851 -21.37 -4.72 -14.60
C GLY A 851 -20.79 -3.32 -14.71
N GLU A 852 -20.99 -2.68 -15.85
CA GLU A 852 -20.75 -1.25 -16.02
C GLU A 852 -21.89 -0.45 -15.39
N LEU A 853 -21.59 0.23 -14.28
CA LEU A 853 -22.49 1.14 -13.56
C LEU A 853 -21.81 2.50 -13.36
N TRP A 854 -22.51 3.60 -13.70
CA TRP A 854 -21.99 4.97 -13.56
C TRP A 854 -22.57 5.70 -12.33
N GLY A 855 -23.86 5.52 -12.02
CA GLY A 855 -24.46 5.91 -10.73
C GLY A 855 -24.39 4.81 -9.68
N ARG A 856 -24.62 5.13 -8.41
CA ARG A 856 -24.74 4.14 -7.31
C ARG A 856 -26.06 4.20 -6.53
N HIS A 857 -26.92 5.19 -6.78
CA HIS A 857 -28.22 5.31 -6.12
C HIS A 857 -29.34 5.42 -7.15
N PHE A 858 -30.47 4.74 -6.90
CA PHE A 858 -31.55 4.60 -7.87
C PHE A 858 -32.93 4.60 -7.18
N TYR A 859 -33.92 5.23 -7.81
CA TYR A 859 -35.29 5.16 -7.31
C TYR A 859 -35.91 3.77 -7.49
N GLY A 860 -36.62 3.27 -6.48
CA GLY A 860 -37.32 1.99 -6.57
C GLY A 860 -38.39 1.99 -7.68
N GLY A 861 -38.48 0.90 -8.45
CA GLY A 861 -39.33 0.80 -9.63
C GLY A 861 -38.73 1.35 -10.93
N ALA A 862 -37.54 1.98 -10.89
CA ALA A 862 -36.83 2.40 -12.10
C ALA A 862 -36.13 1.21 -12.80
N ARG A 863 -35.78 1.39 -14.08
CA ARG A 863 -34.79 0.53 -14.75
C ARG A 863 -33.38 0.91 -14.27
N LEU A 864 -32.57 -0.10 -13.93
CA LEU A 864 -31.14 0.08 -13.68
C LEU A 864 -30.41 0.26 -15.03
N PRO A 865 -29.63 1.35 -15.24
CA PRO A 865 -28.93 1.64 -16.50
C PRO A 865 -27.62 0.84 -16.62
N VAL A 866 -27.68 -0.47 -16.41
CA VAL A 866 -26.51 -1.36 -16.41
C VAL A 866 -26.23 -1.94 -17.79
N ARG A 867 -24.93 -2.03 -18.12
CA ARG A 867 -24.40 -2.89 -19.19
C ARG A 867 -23.57 -3.99 -18.54
N VAL A 868 -23.59 -5.20 -19.08
CA VAL A 868 -22.79 -6.33 -18.58
C VAL A 868 -21.80 -6.75 -19.65
N CYS A 869 -20.53 -6.88 -19.29
CA CYS A 869 -19.50 -7.49 -20.13
C CYS A 869 -19.08 -8.83 -19.55
N VAL A 870 -18.98 -9.85 -20.39
CA VAL A 870 -18.33 -11.13 -20.07
C VAL A 870 -16.98 -11.16 -20.77
N VAL A 871 -15.90 -11.32 -20.00
CA VAL A 871 -14.51 -11.40 -20.48
C VAL A 871 -14.01 -12.82 -20.23
N ASN A 872 -13.54 -13.51 -21.29
CA ASN A 872 -13.08 -14.89 -21.20
C ASN A 872 -11.56 -14.99 -21.39
N ASP A 873 -10.81 -15.05 -20.29
CA ASP A 873 -9.38 -15.31 -20.26
C ASP A 873 -9.08 -16.75 -19.74
N GLN A 874 -9.94 -17.73 -20.09
CA GLN A 874 -9.86 -19.14 -19.68
C GLN A 874 -9.77 -20.08 -20.91
N ASP A 875 -8.66 -20.81 -21.03
CA ASP A 875 -8.23 -21.49 -22.28
C ASP A 875 -8.82 -22.91 -22.49
N ASP A 876 -9.65 -23.38 -21.56
CA ASP A 876 -10.31 -24.69 -21.59
C ASP A 876 -11.55 -24.77 -22.51
N ARG A 877 -11.84 -23.69 -23.23
CA ARG A 877 -13.03 -23.52 -24.11
C ARG A 877 -14.37 -23.57 -23.36
N VAL A 878 -14.42 -23.30 -22.05
CA VAL A 878 -15.67 -23.40 -21.23
C VAL A 878 -16.87 -22.63 -21.80
N LEU A 879 -16.67 -21.49 -22.47
CA LEU A 879 -17.73 -20.74 -23.15
C LEU A 879 -17.78 -20.93 -24.68
N ALA A 880 -17.37 -22.08 -25.20
CA ALA A 880 -17.73 -22.50 -26.56
C ALA A 880 -19.22 -22.87 -26.69
N GLU A 881 -19.88 -23.20 -25.57
CA GLU A 881 -21.28 -23.62 -25.51
C GLU A 881 -22.18 -22.53 -24.85
N PRO A 882 -23.50 -22.54 -25.10
CA PRO A 882 -24.43 -21.59 -24.49
C PRO A 882 -24.40 -21.64 -22.96
N SER A 883 -24.57 -20.47 -22.35
CA SER A 883 -24.65 -20.28 -20.89
C SER A 883 -25.77 -19.28 -20.58
N THR A 884 -26.01 -18.99 -19.30
CA THR A 884 -27.01 -18.00 -18.86
C THR A 884 -26.34 -16.92 -18.00
N LEU A 885 -26.57 -15.66 -18.33
CA LEU A 885 -26.36 -14.55 -17.41
C LEU A 885 -27.56 -14.50 -16.47
N GLN A 886 -27.36 -14.75 -15.18
CA GLN A 886 -28.36 -14.51 -14.13
C GLN A 886 -28.03 -13.21 -13.41
N TRP A 887 -29.06 -12.46 -13.03
CA TRP A 887 -28.93 -11.26 -12.20
C TRP A 887 -29.92 -11.28 -11.04
N SER A 888 -29.52 -10.74 -9.90
CA SER A 888 -30.38 -10.50 -8.74
C SER A 888 -30.11 -9.13 -8.11
N ILE A 889 -31.17 -8.51 -7.60
CA ILE A 889 -31.10 -7.38 -6.67
C ILE A 889 -31.34 -7.94 -5.28
N GLU A 890 -30.35 -7.86 -4.40
CA GLU A 890 -30.37 -8.47 -3.07
C GLU A 890 -30.21 -7.42 -1.98
N SER A 891 -30.99 -7.48 -0.90
CA SER A 891 -30.81 -6.59 0.25
C SER A 891 -29.51 -6.90 0.98
N VAL A 892 -28.74 -5.88 1.37
CA VAL A 892 -27.61 -6.06 2.29
C VAL A 892 -28.16 -6.41 3.68
N ALA A 893 -27.55 -7.40 4.34
CA ALA A 893 -27.82 -7.71 5.74
C ALA A 893 -27.29 -6.57 6.63
N GLY A 894 -28.17 -5.65 7.03
CA GLY A 894 -27.80 -4.50 7.85
C GLY A 894 -27.49 -4.91 9.31
N PRO A 895 -26.55 -4.24 10.01
CA PRO A 895 -26.21 -4.53 11.40
C PRO A 895 -27.40 -4.49 12.38
N ALA A 896 -28.43 -3.71 12.05
CA ALA A 896 -29.67 -3.61 12.82
C ALA A 896 -30.76 -4.64 12.45
N SER A 897 -30.57 -5.42 11.37
CA SER A 897 -31.60 -6.33 10.84
C SER A 897 -31.34 -7.81 11.12
N GLY A 898 -30.07 -8.23 11.27
CA GLY A 898 -29.67 -9.57 11.72
C GLY A 898 -30.06 -10.78 10.84
N GLY A 899 -30.84 -10.56 9.78
CA GLY A 899 -31.29 -11.60 8.85
C GLY A 899 -30.41 -11.76 7.61
N GLU A 900 -30.57 -12.88 6.91
CA GLU A 900 -29.83 -13.18 5.69
C GLU A 900 -30.19 -12.25 4.51
N PRO A 901 -29.27 -12.01 3.55
CA PRO A 901 -29.55 -11.26 2.33
C PRO A 901 -30.73 -11.85 1.55
N ARG A 902 -31.76 -11.03 1.31
CA ARG A 902 -32.98 -11.45 0.59
C ARG A 902 -32.92 -11.00 -0.86
N VAL A 903 -33.21 -11.90 -1.80
CA VAL A 903 -33.50 -11.55 -3.21
C VAL A 903 -34.80 -10.73 -3.26
N LEU A 904 -34.71 -9.51 -3.79
CA LEU A 904 -35.81 -8.56 -3.96
C LEU A 904 -36.37 -8.56 -5.37
N ALA A 905 -35.49 -8.75 -6.37
CA ALA A 905 -35.81 -8.96 -7.78
C ALA A 905 -34.73 -9.84 -8.43
N SER A 906 -35.05 -10.54 -9.50
CA SER A 906 -34.09 -11.37 -10.25
C SER A 906 -34.57 -11.66 -11.67
N GLY A 907 -33.63 -11.92 -12.57
CA GLY A 907 -33.90 -12.33 -13.95
C GLY A 907 -32.72 -13.06 -14.58
N SER A 908 -32.89 -13.47 -15.84
CA SER A 908 -31.88 -14.25 -16.56
C SER A 908 -31.97 -14.05 -18.07
N GLU A 909 -30.82 -13.97 -18.74
CA GLU A 909 -30.69 -13.76 -20.18
C GLU A 909 -29.70 -14.76 -20.80
N SER A 910 -29.94 -15.16 -22.04
CA SER A 910 -29.10 -16.13 -22.75
C SER A 910 -27.72 -15.54 -23.08
N LEU A 911 -26.65 -16.14 -22.54
CA LEU A 911 -25.29 -15.86 -22.92
C LEU A 911 -24.87 -16.81 -24.05
N GLY A 912 -24.74 -16.29 -25.27
CA GLY A 912 -24.10 -17.02 -26.36
C GLY A 912 -22.62 -17.27 -26.08
N SER A 913 -21.97 -18.10 -26.91
CA SER A 913 -20.55 -18.44 -26.75
C SER A 913 -19.64 -17.19 -26.71
N VAL A 914 -18.63 -17.23 -25.85
CA VAL A 914 -17.59 -16.19 -25.72
C VAL A 914 -16.23 -16.87 -25.95
N PRO A 915 -15.57 -16.64 -27.09
CA PRO A 915 -14.29 -17.29 -27.38
C PRO A 915 -13.21 -16.83 -26.40
N TYR A 916 -12.15 -17.62 -26.29
CA TYR A 916 -10.96 -17.28 -25.51
C TYR A 916 -10.35 -15.94 -25.98
N TYR A 917 -9.84 -15.15 -25.03
CA TYR A 917 -9.43 -13.74 -25.18
C TYR A 917 -10.59 -12.78 -25.58
N GLY A 918 -11.83 -13.28 -25.65
CA GLY A 918 -13.01 -12.56 -26.14
C GLY A 918 -13.72 -11.73 -25.08
N ARG A 919 -14.49 -10.74 -25.55
CA ARG A 919 -15.43 -9.95 -24.74
C ARG A 919 -16.83 -10.00 -25.36
N ARG A 920 -17.87 -10.14 -24.54
CA ARG A 920 -19.28 -10.10 -24.95
C ARG A 920 -20.07 -9.11 -24.08
N TRP A 921 -20.62 -8.08 -24.72
CA TRP A 921 -21.51 -7.12 -24.06
C TRP A 921 -22.99 -7.53 -24.15
N LEU A 922 -23.74 -7.24 -23.09
CA LEU A 922 -25.19 -7.38 -22.91
C LEU A 922 -25.73 -6.11 -22.23
N SER A 923 -27.02 -5.83 -22.37
CA SER A 923 -27.69 -4.64 -21.80
C SER A 923 -29.00 -5.03 -21.11
N PRO A 924 -28.93 -5.74 -19.98
CA PRO A 924 -30.08 -6.46 -19.45
C PRO A 924 -31.23 -5.56 -19.00
N GLU A 925 -32.46 -6.09 -19.05
CA GLU A 925 -33.68 -5.37 -18.66
C GLU A 925 -33.95 -5.48 -17.14
N VAL A 926 -33.01 -4.91 -16.36
CA VAL A 926 -33.05 -4.96 -14.88
C VAL A 926 -34.02 -3.91 -14.33
N THR A 927 -35.23 -4.33 -13.97
CA THR A 927 -36.20 -3.50 -13.22
C THR A 927 -35.93 -3.59 -11.72
N LEU A 928 -35.78 -2.46 -11.05
CA LEU A 928 -35.53 -2.38 -9.62
C LEU A 928 -36.82 -2.53 -8.81
N PRO A 929 -36.80 -3.18 -7.63
CA PRO A 929 -37.99 -3.33 -6.80
C PRO A 929 -38.50 -1.97 -6.30
N THR A 930 -39.82 -1.81 -6.20
CA THR A 930 -40.43 -0.61 -5.60
C THR A 930 -40.16 -0.56 -4.10
N VAL A 931 -39.63 0.56 -3.61
CA VAL A 931 -39.35 0.80 -2.18
C VAL A 931 -39.95 2.13 -1.73
N SER A 932 -40.42 2.19 -0.48
CA SER A 932 -40.97 3.40 0.15
C SER A 932 -39.94 4.17 1.00
N GLY A 933 -38.98 3.45 1.59
CA GLY A 933 -37.85 3.96 2.37
C GLY A 933 -36.53 3.89 1.61
N ARG A 934 -35.43 3.89 2.37
CA ARG A 934 -34.10 3.44 1.92
C ARG A 934 -34.03 1.91 1.96
N VAL A 935 -33.37 1.29 0.99
CA VAL A 935 -32.88 -0.10 1.07
C VAL A 935 -31.46 -0.14 0.50
N ASP A 936 -30.49 -0.46 1.34
CA ASP A 936 -29.13 -0.79 0.90
C ASP A 936 -29.13 -2.18 0.27
N ALA A 937 -28.63 -2.27 -0.95
CA ALA A 937 -28.75 -3.45 -1.79
C ALA A 937 -27.47 -3.71 -2.59
N ARG A 938 -27.45 -4.84 -3.29
CA ARG A 938 -26.44 -5.14 -4.32
C ARG A 938 -27.10 -5.64 -5.59
N LEU A 939 -26.57 -5.23 -6.73
CA LEU A 939 -26.69 -6.00 -7.96
C LEU A 939 -25.70 -7.17 -7.85
N VAL A 940 -26.18 -8.39 -8.05
CA VAL A 940 -25.33 -9.59 -8.22
C VAL A 940 -25.50 -10.09 -9.66
N LEU A 941 -24.39 -10.45 -10.29
CA LEU A 941 -24.32 -11.03 -11.62
C LEU A 941 -23.65 -12.41 -11.53
N LYS A 942 -24.19 -13.41 -12.21
CA LYS A 942 -23.64 -14.78 -12.26
C LYS A 942 -23.69 -15.32 -13.68
N ILE A 943 -22.63 -16.00 -14.11
CA ILE A 943 -22.68 -16.86 -15.30
C ILE A 943 -22.94 -18.29 -14.83
N VAL A 944 -23.98 -18.91 -15.38
CA VAL A 944 -24.43 -20.25 -15.00
C VAL A 944 -24.56 -21.13 -16.24
N ARG A 945 -24.05 -22.37 -16.14
CA ARG A 945 -24.28 -23.47 -17.09
C ARG A 945 -24.56 -24.73 -16.29
N ASP A 946 -25.59 -25.50 -16.68
CA ASP A 946 -25.99 -26.77 -16.04
C ASP A 946 -26.15 -26.70 -14.52
N GLY A 947 -26.64 -25.55 -14.02
CA GLY A 947 -26.78 -25.27 -12.59
C GLY A 947 -25.48 -24.87 -11.86
N ARG A 948 -24.31 -25.03 -12.47
CA ARG A 948 -23.02 -24.60 -11.93
C ARG A 948 -22.77 -23.12 -12.23
N VAL A 949 -22.42 -22.35 -11.19
CA VAL A 949 -21.87 -21.00 -11.34
C VAL A 949 -20.43 -21.10 -11.87
N LEU A 950 -20.14 -20.40 -12.97
CA LEU A 950 -18.83 -20.33 -13.61
C LEU A 950 -18.10 -19.02 -13.30
N SER A 951 -18.84 -17.95 -12.99
CA SER A 951 -18.33 -16.63 -12.61
C SER A 951 -19.39 -15.90 -11.79
N SER A 952 -19.00 -15.13 -10.78
CA SER A 952 -19.93 -14.35 -9.95
C SER A 952 -19.33 -13.00 -9.56
N ASN A 953 -20.13 -11.94 -9.58
CA ASN A 953 -19.69 -10.59 -9.22
C ASN A 953 -20.84 -9.76 -8.62
N ASP A 954 -20.53 -8.70 -7.88
CA ASP A 954 -21.52 -7.85 -7.23
C ASP A 954 -21.08 -6.39 -7.03
N TYR A 955 -22.08 -5.51 -6.94
CA TYR A 955 -21.95 -4.05 -6.87
C TYR A 955 -22.96 -3.50 -5.87
N ALA A 956 -22.48 -2.76 -4.86
CA ALA A 956 -23.35 -2.08 -3.89
C ALA A 956 -24.13 -0.95 -4.58
N ILE A 957 -25.43 -0.86 -4.27
CA ILE A 957 -26.35 0.18 -4.75
C ILE A 957 -27.32 0.59 -3.63
N VAL A 958 -27.76 1.84 -3.61
CA VAL A 958 -28.81 2.31 -2.68
C VAL A 958 -30.12 2.47 -3.45
N LEU A 959 -31.19 1.85 -2.96
CA LEU A 959 -32.55 2.06 -3.47
C LEU A 959 -33.31 3.02 -2.57
N GLY A 960 -33.97 4.01 -3.16
CA GLY A 960 -34.74 5.02 -2.42
C GLY A 960 -36.17 5.22 -2.93
N GLY A 961 -37.12 5.37 -2.00
CA GLY A 961 -38.48 5.80 -2.30
C GLY A 961 -38.58 7.32 -2.47
N ARG A 962 -39.46 7.79 -3.36
CA ARG A 962 -39.68 9.24 -3.62
C ARG A 962 -40.06 10.01 -2.34
N SER A 963 -40.92 9.44 -1.49
CA SER A 963 -41.29 10.01 -0.18
C SER A 963 -40.15 10.04 0.83
N TRP A 964 -39.20 9.08 0.76
CA TRP A 964 -38.01 9.11 1.60
C TRP A 964 -37.06 10.22 1.15
N ALA A 965 -36.82 10.34 -0.16
CA ALA A 965 -36.03 11.42 -0.75
C ALA A 965 -36.65 12.82 -0.47
N ALA A 966 -37.97 12.95 -0.58
CA ALA A 966 -38.66 14.21 -0.25
C ALA A 966 -38.65 14.59 1.24
N GLY A 967 -38.15 13.74 2.14
CA GLY A 967 -38.11 13.98 3.58
C GLY A 967 -39.41 13.64 4.34
N THR A 968 -40.40 13.04 3.68
CA THR A 968 -41.81 13.00 4.11
C THR A 968 -42.34 11.61 4.45
N ALA A 969 -41.50 10.57 4.37
CA ALA A 969 -41.86 9.20 4.76
C ALA A 969 -42.38 9.16 6.21
N GLY A 970 -43.69 8.91 6.37
CA GLY A 970 -44.36 8.78 7.67
C GLY A 970 -45.03 10.04 8.23
N SER A 971 -45.08 11.16 7.49
CA SER A 971 -45.70 12.41 7.95
C SER A 971 -46.79 12.94 6.99
N LYS A 972 -47.40 14.08 7.33
CA LYS A 972 -48.31 14.81 6.43
C LYS A 972 -47.53 15.35 5.23
N SER A 973 -48.23 15.64 4.13
CA SER A 973 -47.68 16.27 2.93
C SER A 973 -46.76 17.46 3.27
N PRO A 974 -45.63 17.63 2.56
CA PRO A 974 -44.66 18.68 2.86
C PRO A 974 -45.30 20.06 2.75
N ALA A 975 -44.90 20.98 3.64
CA ALA A 975 -45.37 22.36 3.59
C ALA A 975 -44.87 23.06 2.31
N PRO A 976 -45.66 23.96 1.70
CA PRO A 976 -45.24 24.66 0.49
C PRO A 976 -44.07 25.60 0.77
N VAL A 977 -43.15 25.68 -0.19
CA VAL A 977 -41.98 26.58 -0.14
C VAL A 977 -42.07 27.66 -1.22
N SER A 978 -41.66 28.90 -0.91
CA SER A 978 -41.56 29.95 -1.93
C SER A 978 -40.35 29.68 -2.82
N ILE A 979 -40.48 29.83 -4.15
CA ILE A 979 -39.36 29.67 -5.08
C ILE A 979 -39.24 30.84 -6.07
N LEU A 980 -38.00 31.23 -6.38
CA LEU A 980 -37.63 31.97 -7.58
C LEU A 980 -36.75 31.05 -8.44
N ASP A 981 -37.31 30.59 -9.55
CA ASP A 981 -36.67 29.63 -10.45
C ASP A 981 -36.38 30.30 -11.81
N TYR A 982 -35.21 30.93 -11.89
CA TYR A 982 -34.62 31.43 -13.13
C TYR A 982 -33.80 30.35 -13.86
N SER A 983 -33.37 29.29 -13.17
CA SER A 983 -32.67 28.17 -13.82
C SER A 983 -33.58 27.37 -14.75
N GLY A 984 -34.90 27.45 -14.54
CA GLY A 984 -35.92 26.70 -15.29
C GLY A 984 -35.98 25.22 -14.91
N ARG A 985 -35.20 24.79 -13.91
CA ARG A 985 -35.02 23.39 -13.54
C ARG A 985 -35.54 23.07 -12.13
N LEU A 986 -35.55 24.04 -11.21
CA LEU A 986 -35.94 23.78 -9.81
C LEU A 986 -37.40 23.33 -9.71
N SER A 987 -38.31 23.95 -10.47
CA SER A 987 -39.75 23.59 -10.48
C SER A 987 -39.95 22.09 -10.73
N GLY A 988 -39.38 21.56 -11.83
CA GLY A 988 -39.51 20.15 -12.20
C GLY A 988 -38.82 19.17 -11.25
N VAL A 989 -37.78 19.60 -10.53
CA VAL A 989 -37.17 18.80 -9.45
C VAL A 989 -38.14 18.66 -8.27
N LEU A 990 -38.81 19.75 -7.88
CA LEU A 990 -39.78 19.75 -6.78
C LEU A 990 -41.06 18.97 -7.14
N ASP A 991 -41.56 19.12 -8.38
CA ASP A 991 -42.65 18.29 -8.92
C ASP A 991 -42.30 16.80 -8.84
N THR A 992 -41.08 16.43 -9.27
CA THR A 992 -40.58 15.05 -9.27
C THR A 992 -40.42 14.47 -7.86
N LEU A 993 -40.18 15.30 -6.85
CA LEU A 993 -40.15 14.90 -5.43
C LEU A 993 -41.54 14.98 -4.76
N GLY A 994 -42.56 15.55 -5.40
CA GLY A 994 -43.88 15.78 -4.80
C GLY A 994 -43.88 16.86 -3.72
N ILE A 995 -42.98 17.84 -3.81
CA ILE A 995 -42.86 18.97 -2.87
C ILE A 995 -43.62 20.18 -3.46
N PRO A 996 -44.71 20.65 -2.82
CA PRO A 996 -45.47 21.78 -3.34
C PRO A 996 -44.70 23.09 -3.16
N TYR A 997 -44.95 24.05 -4.03
CA TYR A 997 -44.26 25.35 -4.00
C TYR A 997 -45.16 26.51 -4.47
N HIS A 998 -44.76 27.72 -4.10
CA HIS A 998 -45.31 28.97 -4.64
C HIS A 998 -44.23 29.65 -5.48
N ARG A 999 -44.42 29.68 -6.81
CA ARG A 999 -43.43 30.23 -7.75
C ARG A 999 -43.65 31.73 -7.96
N TYR A 1000 -42.60 32.49 -7.77
CA TYR A 1000 -42.49 33.90 -8.13
C TYR A 1000 -41.75 34.06 -9.46
N THR A 1001 -42.04 35.14 -10.19
CA THR A 1001 -41.42 35.47 -11.49
C THR A 1001 -40.40 36.59 -11.41
N THR A 1002 -40.38 37.39 -10.33
CA THR A 1002 -39.35 38.42 -10.09
C THR A 1002 -38.79 38.30 -8.68
N LEU A 1003 -37.54 38.71 -8.51
CA LEU A 1003 -36.90 38.81 -7.20
C LEU A 1003 -37.63 39.79 -6.26
N THR A 1004 -38.23 40.86 -6.77
CA THR A 1004 -38.99 41.82 -5.95
C THR A 1004 -40.17 41.14 -5.26
N ASP A 1005 -40.94 40.34 -6.00
CA ASP A 1005 -42.12 39.66 -5.46
C ASP A 1005 -41.70 38.53 -4.52
N ALA A 1006 -40.66 37.78 -4.88
CA ALA A 1006 -40.10 36.70 -4.06
C ALA A 1006 -39.64 37.20 -2.66
N LEU A 1007 -38.89 38.31 -2.63
CA LEU A 1007 -38.41 38.93 -1.38
C LEU A 1007 -39.50 39.66 -0.59
N SER A 1008 -40.71 39.82 -1.14
CA SER A 1008 -41.89 40.31 -0.41
C SER A 1008 -42.61 39.20 0.37
N SER A 1009 -42.29 37.93 0.10
CA SER A 1009 -42.93 36.79 0.77
C SER A 1009 -42.50 36.68 2.23
N SER A 1010 -43.44 36.34 3.13
CA SER A 1010 -43.20 36.17 4.57
C SER A 1010 -42.61 34.80 4.94
N GLY A 1011 -42.25 33.98 3.95
CA GLY A 1011 -41.92 32.57 4.11
C GLY A 1011 -40.46 32.20 3.81
N PRO A 1012 -40.08 30.93 3.99
CA PRO A 1012 -38.82 30.38 3.51
C PRO A 1012 -38.76 30.40 1.97
N LEU A 1013 -37.65 30.90 1.42
CA LEU A 1013 -37.50 31.17 -0.01
C LEU A 1013 -36.30 30.43 -0.62
N MET A 1014 -36.54 29.65 -1.69
CA MET A 1014 -35.48 29.07 -2.51
C MET A 1014 -35.19 29.96 -3.72
N LEU A 1015 -33.91 30.13 -4.06
CA LEU A 1015 -33.43 30.96 -5.17
C LEU A 1015 -32.50 30.12 -6.06
N ALA A 1016 -32.82 29.97 -7.35
CA ALA A 1016 -32.04 29.17 -8.29
C ALA A 1016 -31.83 29.91 -9.63
N GLY A 1017 -30.57 29.95 -10.09
CA GLY A 1017 -30.19 30.64 -11.34
C GLY A 1017 -30.07 32.16 -11.22
N LEU A 1018 -29.70 32.68 -10.04
CA LEU A 1018 -29.41 34.10 -9.83
C LEU A 1018 -28.14 34.53 -10.60
N ASN A 1019 -28.11 35.78 -11.03
CA ASN A 1019 -26.98 36.41 -11.73
C ASN A 1019 -26.47 37.65 -10.97
N PRO A 1020 -25.27 38.19 -11.30
CA PRO A 1020 -24.75 39.42 -10.69
C PRO A 1020 -25.66 40.66 -10.82
N GLY A 1021 -26.61 40.67 -11.77
CA GLY A 1021 -27.60 41.73 -11.91
C GLY A 1021 -28.77 41.68 -10.91
N ASP A 1022 -28.97 40.56 -10.21
CA ASP A 1022 -30.11 40.32 -9.29
C ASP A 1022 -29.90 40.92 -7.89
N ASP A 1023 -29.31 42.12 -7.83
CA ASP A 1023 -28.99 42.91 -6.63
C ASP A 1023 -28.82 42.12 -5.30
N PRO A 1024 -27.63 41.55 -5.06
CA PRO A 1024 -27.28 40.85 -3.81
C PRO A 1024 -27.55 41.64 -2.52
N ALA A 1025 -27.65 42.98 -2.56
CA ALA A 1025 -27.96 43.78 -1.38
C ALA A 1025 -29.42 43.59 -0.92
N ARG A 1026 -30.36 43.34 -1.83
CA ARG A 1026 -31.77 43.10 -1.48
C ARG A 1026 -31.97 41.75 -0.82
N ILE A 1027 -31.26 40.72 -1.28
CA ILE A 1027 -31.25 39.39 -0.65
C ILE A 1027 -30.64 39.47 0.76
N ARG A 1028 -29.53 40.20 0.94
CA ARG A 1028 -28.98 40.50 2.29
C ARG A 1028 -29.98 41.25 3.18
N ALA A 1029 -30.69 42.24 2.64
CA ALA A 1029 -31.65 43.02 3.41
C ALA A 1029 -32.83 42.16 3.91
N PHE A 1030 -33.35 41.27 3.06
CA PHE A 1030 -34.38 40.29 3.43
C PHE A 1030 -33.91 39.38 4.58
N VAL A 1031 -32.71 38.79 4.45
CA VAL A 1031 -32.13 37.91 5.49
C VAL A 1031 -31.82 38.66 6.79
N SER A 1032 -31.33 39.91 6.69
CA SER A 1032 -31.13 40.80 7.84
C SER A 1032 -32.44 41.24 8.49
N GLY A 1033 -33.55 41.24 7.75
CA GLY A 1033 -34.89 41.44 8.28
C GLY A 1033 -35.34 40.30 9.20
N GLY A 1034 -34.86 39.07 8.94
CA GLY A 1034 -35.32 37.82 9.55
C GLY A 1034 -35.71 36.75 8.53
N GLY A 1035 -35.65 37.05 7.22
CA GLY A 1035 -35.93 36.11 6.15
C GLY A 1035 -34.94 34.94 6.09
N ARG A 1036 -35.38 33.82 5.51
CA ARG A 1036 -34.58 32.59 5.37
C ARG A 1036 -34.50 32.19 3.91
N VAL A 1037 -33.27 31.98 3.40
CA VAL A 1037 -33.04 31.64 1.98
C VAL A 1037 -32.25 30.34 1.79
N LEU A 1038 -32.54 29.62 0.72
CA LEU A 1038 -31.71 28.53 0.18
C LEU A 1038 -31.30 28.93 -1.24
N VAL A 1039 -30.03 29.22 -1.45
CA VAL A 1039 -29.49 29.64 -2.75
C VAL A 1039 -28.75 28.48 -3.40
N LEU A 1040 -29.25 28.07 -4.58
CA LEU A 1040 -28.80 26.89 -5.31
C LEU A 1040 -27.91 27.30 -6.50
N ASN A 1041 -26.70 26.74 -6.52
CA ASN A 1041 -25.58 27.01 -7.42
C ASN A 1041 -25.32 28.51 -7.66
N PRO A 1042 -25.11 29.34 -6.60
CA PRO A 1042 -24.78 30.76 -6.76
C PRO A 1042 -23.42 31.02 -7.42
N GLY A 1043 -22.47 30.07 -7.37
CA GLY A 1043 -21.11 30.26 -7.85
C GLY A 1043 -20.45 31.50 -7.26
N SER A 1044 -19.76 32.28 -8.10
CA SER A 1044 -19.06 33.51 -7.67
C SER A 1044 -19.99 34.56 -7.03
N LEU A 1045 -21.31 34.51 -7.26
CA LEU A 1045 -22.29 35.38 -6.61
C LEU A 1045 -22.31 35.18 -5.08
N ALA A 1046 -21.91 34.02 -4.56
CA ALA A 1046 -21.84 33.74 -3.13
C ALA A 1046 -20.91 34.72 -2.38
N ALA A 1047 -19.78 35.10 -2.98
CA ALA A 1047 -18.87 36.10 -2.43
C ALA A 1047 -19.51 37.51 -2.44
N SER A 1048 -20.28 37.84 -3.48
CA SER A 1048 -21.03 39.10 -3.54
C SER A 1048 -22.25 39.14 -2.61
N LEU A 1049 -22.85 37.99 -2.27
CA LEU A 1049 -23.97 37.84 -1.34
C LEU A 1049 -23.49 37.93 0.11
N TYR A 1050 -22.46 37.17 0.49
CA TYR A 1050 -21.97 37.02 1.86
C TYR A 1050 -20.44 37.24 1.98
N PRO A 1051 -19.91 38.44 1.63
CA PRO A 1051 -18.47 38.72 1.59
C PRO A 1051 -17.76 38.61 2.96
N ARG A 1052 -18.52 38.63 4.07
CA ARG A 1052 -17.99 38.35 5.40
C ARG A 1052 -17.53 36.89 5.54
N TYR A 1053 -18.29 35.97 4.96
CA TYR A 1053 -18.19 34.53 5.19
C TYR A 1053 -17.57 33.77 4.00
N ILE A 1054 -17.68 34.29 2.78
CA ILE A 1054 -17.24 33.65 1.54
C ILE A 1054 -16.11 34.49 0.92
N LYS A 1055 -14.91 33.90 0.78
CA LYS A 1055 -13.75 34.48 0.08
C LYS A 1055 -13.91 34.40 -1.44
N GLY A 1056 -14.43 33.27 -1.92
CA GLY A 1056 -14.44 32.89 -3.33
C GLY A 1056 -15.04 31.49 -3.52
N VAL A 1057 -14.88 30.92 -4.73
CA VAL A 1057 -15.36 29.59 -5.07
C VAL A 1057 -14.26 28.82 -5.81
N LEU A 1058 -14.02 27.59 -5.38
CA LEU A 1058 -13.24 26.60 -6.10
C LEU A 1058 -14.10 26.01 -7.21
N ASP A 1059 -13.94 26.49 -8.43
CA ASP A 1059 -14.58 25.94 -9.63
C ASP A 1059 -14.05 24.52 -9.89
N SER A 1060 -14.90 23.52 -9.64
CA SER A 1060 -14.49 22.11 -9.66
C SER A 1060 -15.72 21.19 -9.59
N LYS A 1061 -16.10 20.61 -10.74
CA LYS A 1061 -17.08 19.52 -10.78
C LYS A 1061 -16.57 18.36 -9.92
N GLY A 1062 -17.26 18.04 -8.83
CA GLY A 1062 -16.78 17.07 -7.83
C GLY A 1062 -17.52 15.73 -7.88
N GLU A 1063 -16.81 14.63 -7.65
CA GLU A 1063 -17.38 13.27 -7.62
C GLU A 1063 -17.80 12.80 -6.22
N ILE A 1064 -17.14 13.32 -5.17
CA ILE A 1064 -17.27 12.91 -3.76
C ILE A 1064 -17.34 14.17 -2.88
N MET A 1065 -18.32 14.22 -1.97
CA MET A 1065 -18.34 15.14 -0.83
C MET A 1065 -18.24 14.34 0.47
N ASN A 1066 -17.69 14.96 1.51
CA ASN A 1066 -17.49 14.32 2.81
C ASN A 1066 -18.17 15.12 3.93
N MET A 1067 -18.74 14.39 4.90
CA MET A 1067 -19.45 14.99 6.05
C MET A 1067 -18.43 15.54 7.07
N ASP A 1068 -18.30 16.87 7.11
CA ASP A 1068 -17.41 17.58 8.05
C ASP A 1068 -18.08 17.84 9.41
N ILE A 1069 -19.42 17.86 9.43
CA ILE A 1069 -20.31 17.97 10.60
C ILE A 1069 -21.40 16.87 10.47
N PRO A 1070 -21.08 15.57 10.66
CA PRO A 1070 -22.02 14.48 10.42
C PRO A 1070 -23.32 14.61 11.23
N GLU A 1071 -23.29 15.09 12.46
CA GLU A 1071 -24.46 15.29 13.32
C GLU A 1071 -25.46 16.36 12.81
N SER A 1072 -25.16 17.06 11.71
CA SER A 1072 -26.10 17.98 11.08
C SER A 1072 -27.38 17.27 10.62
N PRO A 1073 -28.58 17.88 10.81
CA PRO A 1073 -29.84 17.40 10.23
C PRO A 1073 -29.84 17.33 8.70
N LEU A 1074 -28.88 18.01 8.05
CA LEU A 1074 -28.64 17.95 6.60
C LEU A 1074 -28.46 16.50 6.09
N PHE A 1075 -27.93 15.61 6.94
CA PHE A 1075 -27.69 14.21 6.62
C PHE A 1075 -28.68 13.26 7.32
N ASP A 1076 -29.86 13.73 7.75
CA ASP A 1076 -30.92 12.88 8.31
C ASP A 1076 -31.19 11.71 7.36
N GLY A 1077 -30.97 10.46 7.79
CA GLY A 1077 -31.17 9.25 6.99
C GLY A 1077 -30.10 8.97 5.92
N LEU A 1078 -28.99 9.72 5.93
CA LEU A 1078 -27.83 9.51 5.05
C LEU A 1078 -26.61 9.01 5.83
N GLU A 1079 -25.86 8.12 5.20
CA GLU A 1079 -24.67 7.44 5.71
C GLU A 1079 -23.37 8.08 5.18
N PRO A 1080 -22.21 7.90 5.86
CA PRO A 1080 -20.96 8.62 5.52
C PRO A 1080 -20.46 8.50 4.09
N LEU A 1081 -20.77 7.39 3.39
CA LEU A 1081 -20.33 7.14 2.02
C LEU A 1081 -21.38 7.50 0.95
N ASP A 1082 -22.58 7.98 1.32
CA ASP A 1082 -23.66 8.26 0.36
C ASP A 1082 -23.35 9.41 -0.60
N LEU A 1083 -22.53 10.38 -0.18
CA LEU A 1083 -22.43 11.68 -0.87
C LEU A 1083 -21.43 11.68 -2.02
N ARG A 1084 -21.52 10.66 -2.88
CA ARG A 1084 -20.65 10.43 -4.04
C ARG A 1084 -21.43 9.89 -5.23
N TYR A 1085 -20.88 10.09 -6.43
CA TYR A 1085 -21.32 9.42 -7.66
C TYR A 1085 -22.80 9.62 -8.08
N PHE A 1086 -23.39 10.80 -7.85
CA PHE A 1086 -24.72 11.12 -8.38
C PHE A 1086 -24.71 11.17 -9.93
N ASN A 1087 -25.72 10.60 -10.57
CA ASN A 1087 -25.72 10.34 -12.02
C ASN A 1087 -27.15 10.41 -12.60
N ASP A 1088 -27.31 10.84 -13.86
CA ASP A 1088 -28.63 10.98 -14.50
C ASP A 1088 -29.18 9.69 -15.13
N ASN A 1089 -28.73 8.54 -14.64
CA ASN A 1089 -28.85 7.23 -15.32
C ASN A 1089 -28.21 7.22 -16.73
N LEU A 1090 -27.09 7.94 -16.87
CA LEU A 1090 -26.36 8.17 -18.13
C LEU A 1090 -24.92 7.63 -18.06
N ARG A 1091 -24.33 7.32 -19.22
CA ARG A 1091 -22.96 6.79 -19.40
C ARG A 1091 -21.87 7.89 -19.29
N GLU A 1092 -22.00 8.73 -18.26
CA GLU A 1092 -21.17 9.91 -17.97
C GLU A 1092 -20.48 9.81 -16.60
N SER A 1093 -19.27 10.40 -16.46
CA SER A 1093 -18.56 10.47 -15.18
C SER A 1093 -19.43 11.22 -14.17
N PRO A 1094 -19.81 10.57 -13.05
CA PRO A 1094 -20.86 11.06 -12.15
C PRO A 1094 -20.36 12.26 -11.34
N SER A 1095 -21.27 13.08 -10.81
CA SER A 1095 -20.88 14.30 -10.09
C SER A 1095 -21.94 14.79 -9.13
N VAL A 1096 -21.49 15.30 -7.99
CA VAL A 1096 -22.33 15.68 -6.85
C VAL A 1096 -22.39 17.18 -6.60
N CYS A 1097 -21.36 17.94 -7.00
CA CYS A 1097 -21.32 19.41 -6.89
C CYS A 1097 -20.70 20.08 -8.12
N ALA A 1098 -21.08 21.33 -8.38
CA ALA A 1098 -20.52 22.18 -9.43
C ALA A 1098 -19.19 22.84 -9.01
N GLY A 1099 -19.06 23.16 -7.72
CA GLY A 1099 -17.88 23.77 -7.12
C GLY A 1099 -17.94 23.70 -5.59
N ALA A 1100 -17.10 24.48 -4.91
CA ALA A 1100 -17.08 24.52 -3.45
C ALA A 1100 -16.67 25.91 -2.91
N PHE A 1101 -17.32 26.41 -1.86
CA PHE A 1101 -17.02 27.73 -1.29
C PHE A 1101 -15.67 27.74 -0.57
N GLN A 1102 -14.87 28.79 -0.78
CA GLN A 1102 -13.73 29.15 0.07
C GLN A 1102 -14.23 30.12 1.15
N ILE A 1103 -13.91 29.87 2.42
CA ILE A 1103 -14.62 30.50 3.54
C ILE A 1103 -13.74 31.28 4.53
N ASN A 1104 -14.35 32.25 5.19
CA ASN A 1104 -13.84 32.88 6.41
C ASN A 1104 -14.59 32.28 7.61
N ARG A 1105 -13.88 31.52 8.47
CA ARG A 1105 -14.48 30.93 9.68
C ARG A 1105 -14.99 32.02 10.64
N GLY A 1106 -16.16 31.82 11.23
CA GLY A 1106 -16.75 32.73 12.21
C GLY A 1106 -17.98 32.15 12.90
N ALA A 1107 -18.39 32.72 14.03
CA ALA A 1107 -19.44 32.17 14.91
C ALA A 1107 -20.87 32.15 14.31
N GLY A 1108 -21.06 32.65 13.09
CA GLY A 1108 -22.31 32.58 12.33
C GLY A 1108 -22.23 31.70 11.08
N LEU A 1109 -21.17 30.90 10.91
CA LEU A 1109 -20.93 30.06 9.73
C LEU A 1109 -20.64 28.61 10.13
N GLU A 1110 -21.44 27.68 9.60
CA GLU A 1110 -21.14 26.25 9.58
C GLU A 1110 -20.87 25.77 8.16
N ALA A 1111 -19.99 24.79 8.02
CA ALA A 1111 -19.64 24.16 6.75
C ALA A 1111 -19.79 22.63 6.87
N PRO A 1112 -21.02 22.09 6.78
CA PRO A 1112 -21.28 20.68 7.07
C PRO A 1112 -20.72 19.70 6.01
N LEU A 1113 -20.44 20.18 4.79
CA LEU A 1113 -19.81 19.41 3.73
C LEU A 1113 -18.48 20.00 3.29
N SER A 1114 -17.49 19.13 3.09
CA SER A 1114 -16.25 19.45 2.38
C SER A 1114 -16.16 18.71 1.04
N TYR A 1115 -15.46 19.33 0.09
CA TYR A 1115 -14.98 18.74 -1.15
C TYR A 1115 -13.47 18.98 -1.21
N THR A 1116 -12.70 17.96 -1.60
CA THR A 1116 -11.24 18.03 -1.75
C THR A 1116 -10.87 17.38 -3.08
N ARG A 1117 -10.10 18.09 -3.92
CA ARG A 1117 -9.51 17.53 -5.14
C ARG A 1117 -8.52 16.42 -4.78
N VAL A 1118 -8.46 15.38 -5.62
CA VAL A 1118 -7.40 14.36 -5.55
C VAL A 1118 -6.05 15.01 -5.83
N HIS A 1119 -5.00 14.52 -5.16
CA HIS A 1119 -3.59 14.92 -5.28
C HIS A 1119 -3.22 16.35 -4.82
N GLY A 1120 -2.31 16.42 -3.85
CA GLY A 1120 -1.61 17.67 -3.53
C GLY A 1120 -0.71 17.60 -2.30
N TYR A 1121 0.61 17.65 -2.51
CA TYR A 1121 1.57 17.75 -1.42
C TYR A 1121 1.47 19.08 -0.66
N LEU A 1122 1.27 18.99 0.66
CA LEU A 1122 1.36 20.08 1.63
C LEU A 1122 2.80 20.19 2.15
N GLN A 1123 3.61 20.95 1.42
CA GLN A 1123 5.00 21.26 1.79
C GLN A 1123 5.12 22.67 2.38
N GLY A 1124 6.22 22.90 3.11
CA GLY A 1124 6.53 24.21 3.70
C GLY A 1124 5.97 24.43 5.10
N ASP A 1125 5.94 25.68 5.53
CA ASP A 1125 5.38 26.11 6.81
C ASP A 1125 3.83 26.03 6.84
N ILE A 1126 3.23 26.30 8.01
CA ILE A 1126 1.78 26.24 8.21
C ILE A 1126 0.99 27.16 7.25
N ALA A 1127 1.49 28.35 6.94
CA ALA A 1127 0.82 29.28 6.03
C ALA A 1127 0.96 28.83 4.57
N GLN A 1128 2.11 28.25 4.20
CA GLN A 1128 2.33 27.62 2.90
C GLN A 1128 1.40 26.39 2.70
N ARG A 1129 1.25 25.56 3.74
CA ARG A 1129 0.33 24.41 3.75
C ARG A 1129 -1.14 24.85 3.65
N GLU A 1130 -1.57 25.85 4.43
CA GLU A 1130 -2.95 26.39 4.38
C GLU A 1130 -3.25 26.97 2.99
N ALA A 1131 -2.38 27.86 2.48
CA ALA A 1131 -2.53 28.46 1.15
C ALA A 1131 -2.56 27.40 0.02
N LYS A 1132 -1.77 26.32 0.13
CA LYS A 1132 -1.83 25.20 -0.81
C LYS A 1132 -3.17 24.47 -0.73
N LEU A 1133 -3.68 24.17 0.46
CA LEU A 1133 -4.97 23.47 0.60
C LEU A 1133 -6.17 24.35 0.20
N GLU A 1134 -6.10 25.68 0.31
CA GLU A 1134 -7.15 26.59 -0.25
C GLU A 1134 -7.32 26.43 -1.78
N THR A 1135 -6.32 25.90 -2.50
CA THR A 1135 -6.43 25.59 -3.95
C THR A 1135 -7.03 24.21 -4.28
N LEU A 1136 -7.26 23.39 -3.24
CA LEU A 1136 -7.64 21.97 -3.36
C LEU A 1136 -8.95 21.64 -2.64
N ARG A 1137 -9.23 22.27 -1.50
CA ARG A 1137 -10.38 22.02 -0.63
C ARG A 1137 -11.29 23.23 -0.53
N GLY A 1138 -12.60 22.97 -0.53
CA GLY A 1138 -13.64 23.95 -0.23
C GLY A 1138 -14.85 23.27 0.39
N PHE A 1139 -15.93 24.04 0.55
CA PHE A 1139 -17.15 23.59 1.24
C PHE A 1139 -18.36 23.75 0.31
N PRO A 1140 -18.90 22.67 -0.31
CA PRO A 1140 -20.02 22.76 -1.26
C PRO A 1140 -21.35 23.20 -0.64
N VAL A 1141 -21.49 23.11 0.68
CA VAL A 1141 -22.66 23.61 1.43
C VAL A 1141 -22.16 24.37 2.65
N VAL A 1142 -22.75 25.55 2.87
CA VAL A 1142 -22.56 26.35 4.09
C VAL A 1142 -23.90 26.83 4.64
N LEU A 1143 -23.97 26.94 5.96
CA LEU A 1143 -25.12 27.42 6.72
C LEU A 1143 -24.72 28.73 7.42
N ILE A 1144 -25.50 29.79 7.20
CA ILE A 1144 -25.23 31.14 7.69
C ILE A 1144 -26.32 31.54 8.68
N ARG A 1145 -25.92 31.71 9.95
CA ARG A 1145 -26.74 32.09 11.10
C ARG A 1145 -26.55 33.58 11.40
N ASP A 1146 -27.35 34.42 10.76
CA ASP A 1146 -27.50 35.84 11.14
C ASP A 1146 -28.88 36.03 11.83
N LYS A 1147 -29.56 37.19 11.70
CA LYS A 1147 -30.90 37.41 12.32
C LYS A 1147 -32.02 36.58 11.67
N GLY A 1148 -31.87 36.25 10.39
CA GLY A 1148 -32.63 35.22 9.68
C GLY A 1148 -31.69 34.04 9.39
N GLY A 1149 -31.44 33.74 8.12
CA GLY A 1149 -30.25 32.99 7.73
C GLY A 1149 -30.26 32.49 6.29
N ALA A 1150 -29.22 31.78 5.90
CA ALA A 1150 -29.07 31.24 4.55
C ALA A 1150 -28.43 29.86 4.51
N ILE A 1151 -28.87 29.03 3.58
CA ILE A 1151 -28.10 27.91 3.03
C ILE A 1151 -27.55 28.38 1.68
N LEU A 1152 -26.26 28.23 1.45
CA LEU A 1152 -25.68 28.29 0.10
C LEU A 1152 -25.25 26.86 -0.28
N SER A 1153 -25.53 26.45 -1.51
CA SER A 1153 -25.23 25.09 -1.97
C SER A 1153 -24.80 25.08 -3.44
N GLU A 1154 -23.63 24.48 -3.72
CA GLU A 1154 -23.15 24.10 -5.06
C GLU A 1154 -23.47 22.63 -5.40
N VAL A 1155 -24.33 21.98 -4.61
CA VAL A 1155 -24.76 20.59 -4.86
C VAL A 1155 -25.64 20.57 -6.12
N LEU A 1156 -25.40 19.61 -7.01
CA LEU A 1156 -26.15 19.44 -8.26
C LEU A 1156 -27.56 18.91 -7.98
N TYR A 1157 -28.43 19.79 -7.48
CA TYR A 1157 -29.82 19.51 -7.10
C TYR A 1157 -30.67 18.96 -8.26
N GLU A 1158 -30.27 19.21 -9.51
CA GLU A 1158 -30.88 18.60 -10.69
C GLU A 1158 -30.81 17.06 -10.67
N LYS A 1159 -29.75 16.48 -10.08
CA LYS A 1159 -29.58 15.02 -9.96
C LYS A 1159 -30.67 14.38 -9.07
N ALA A 1160 -31.40 15.15 -8.26
CA ALA A 1160 -32.51 14.63 -7.45
C ALA A 1160 -33.65 14.01 -8.27
N VAL A 1161 -33.76 14.31 -9.56
CA VAL A 1161 -34.72 13.67 -10.48
C VAL A 1161 -34.46 12.17 -10.60
N THR A 1162 -33.19 11.76 -10.60
CA THR A 1162 -32.67 10.43 -10.97
C THR A 1162 -32.02 9.69 -9.80
N ASP A 1163 -31.35 10.42 -8.91
CA ASP A 1163 -30.65 9.94 -7.72
C ASP A 1163 -31.46 10.25 -6.43
N PRO A 1164 -31.82 9.23 -5.63
CA PRO A 1164 -32.60 9.42 -4.40
C PRO A 1164 -31.80 9.98 -3.22
N VAL A 1165 -30.47 9.87 -3.20
CA VAL A 1165 -29.60 10.48 -2.17
C VAL A 1165 -29.48 11.99 -2.43
N ALA A 1166 -29.30 12.40 -3.69
CA ALA A 1166 -29.37 13.80 -4.08
C ALA A 1166 -30.74 14.42 -3.71
N GLY A 1167 -31.83 13.67 -3.96
CA GLY A 1167 -33.16 14.04 -3.51
C GLY A 1167 -33.28 14.16 -1.99
N ARG A 1168 -32.78 13.17 -1.23
CA ARG A 1168 -32.77 13.18 0.24
C ARG A 1168 -32.02 14.36 0.83
N LEU A 1169 -30.86 14.69 0.27
CA LEU A 1169 -30.05 15.84 0.68
C LEU A 1169 -30.80 17.17 0.44
N LEU A 1170 -31.42 17.33 -0.72
CA LEU A 1170 -32.26 18.50 -1.03
C LEU A 1170 -33.50 18.59 -0.12
N GLY A 1171 -34.18 17.47 0.14
CA GLY A 1171 -35.32 17.40 1.07
C GLY A 1171 -34.94 17.81 2.48
N ASN A 1172 -33.77 17.39 2.97
CA ASN A 1172 -33.22 17.83 4.25
C ASN A 1172 -32.89 19.33 4.27
N MET A 1173 -32.33 19.91 3.19
CA MET A 1173 -32.13 21.36 3.08
C MET A 1173 -33.44 22.15 3.14
N ILE A 1174 -34.48 21.69 2.43
CA ILE A 1174 -35.81 22.32 2.43
C ILE A 1174 -36.45 22.24 3.81
N LYS A 1175 -36.35 21.08 4.49
CA LYS A 1175 -36.78 20.90 5.88
C LYS A 1175 -36.10 21.90 6.81
N MET A 1176 -34.77 22.01 6.77
CA MET A 1176 -34.02 22.99 7.58
C MET A 1176 -34.43 24.44 7.28
N LEU A 1177 -34.58 24.79 6.00
CA LEU A 1177 -35.06 26.11 5.58
C LEU A 1177 -36.44 26.45 6.19
N GLN A 1178 -37.34 25.46 6.27
CA GLN A 1178 -38.67 25.60 6.84
C GLN A 1178 -38.66 25.65 8.38
N THR A 1179 -37.90 24.78 9.06
CA THR A 1179 -37.88 24.68 10.53
C THR A 1179 -36.99 25.72 11.23
N GLY A 1180 -35.92 26.16 10.56
CA GLY A 1180 -34.84 26.93 11.18
C GLY A 1180 -33.52 26.15 11.15
N PHE A 1181 -32.43 26.89 11.26
CA PHE A 1181 -31.05 26.40 11.21
C PHE A 1181 -30.58 25.92 12.58
#